data_AF-A0AAN1C5L0-F1
#
_entry.id   AF-A0AAN1C5L0-F1
#
_cell.length_a   1.000
_cell.length_b   1.000
_cell.length_c   1.000
_cell.angle_alpha   90.00
_cell.angle_beta   90.00
_cell.angle_gamma   90.00
#
_symmetry.space_group_name_H-M   'P 1'
#
loop_
_entity.id
_entity.type
_entity.pdbx_description
1 polymer ?
#
loop_
_entity_poly.entity_id
_entity_poly.type
_entity_poly.pdbx_seq_one_letter_code
_entity_poly.pdbx_strand_id
1 'polypeptide(L)'
;MPGDANKGDTVEITFEDEKGDKQTVTMEKGDNGWTSSDPNLIPDSQGNNTAIPSDNVKDNSEVTAIAKDPSGNESAPATATSKTDVLPTVSISVDTTSVNDNGDKISADASVSGEITEVPATIEDKDDTTGLVYTVALDYVAAQDVTVTITLTNDAGHASAPDYSTLAGSQHDGKIALHGDTGKVTYDGASTVTVVIPAGSKSVSFIVDPTMEANQNAFNAEGMEKVVATITGTSNNATAVTDTVNNAGASATGVIYDGNPISLRNLDGDFTLKYSLSSSVAENGDFGYTIGVDSGKKDPKLTTDYNDTIYVGYYQDGSETSSYSNLANSQDNGPDGTKTDGNQSITTVDLGAGDDLMVIRGNMLTNTRVYAGEGNDTFTMDGMNTALRSMYAGSYLFMESGNDTVTIKRTGVTNAGQIYLGSGSDTFTQGDANDQNNTELSGLLDLGSGTQDKSNMPNEYLSVYQDGSNLSLGNDNNIDAVTDVNTVTIYGSVSGEILGGYGSDNITITKNLTGNVSVGDNTDTLTAGWIYGGATVSMGDGNDTVTVTEGAYNTTISLGAGDDVFDATAGVMGDSVSATLVNGEDGNDTIKLGTIGKNLTVDAGAGDDTVILTKDYDPSPIGNQGYINGGEGTDTLVLSGTITVNMATKTDEGIANFEKVDMTVNSELKVDNSSQTIKLTASDVLGMNANSTIYISGDANDKVDLGADGAGGLGTFTATATTTKATALDGTEHTYTLYSSASGANVYIDNNIIDNGGVI
;
A
#
# COMPACT_ATOMS: atom_id res chain seq x y z
N MET A 1 -71.62 19.97 15.28
CA MET A 1 -73.09 20.14 15.14
C MET A 1 -73.77 19.90 16.49
N PRO A 2 -74.98 20.44 16.72
CA PRO A 2 -75.72 20.21 17.97
C PRO A 2 -75.99 18.71 18.19
N GLY A 3 -75.78 18.24 19.43
CA GLY A 3 -75.92 16.82 19.77
C GLY A 3 -77.37 16.36 19.88
N ASP A 4 -78.29 17.29 20.12
CA ASP A 4 -79.74 17.11 20.31
C ASP A 4 -80.58 17.54 19.09
N ALA A 5 -79.94 17.74 17.94
CA ALA A 5 -80.62 18.15 16.71
C ALA A 5 -81.64 17.10 16.20
N ASN A 6 -82.83 17.57 15.87
CA ASN A 6 -83.91 16.80 15.24
C ASN A 6 -83.92 16.99 13.73
N LYS A 7 -84.61 16.09 13.01
CA LYS A 7 -84.79 16.20 11.57
C LYS A 7 -85.43 17.54 11.20
N GLY A 8 -84.82 18.26 10.26
CA GLY A 8 -85.23 19.58 9.82
C GLY A 8 -84.60 20.75 10.60
N ASP A 9 -83.83 20.47 11.66
CA ASP A 9 -82.97 21.49 12.27
C ASP A 9 -81.86 21.87 11.29
N THR A 10 -81.50 23.14 11.24
CA THR A 10 -80.42 23.65 10.38
C THR A 10 -79.29 24.26 11.21
N VAL A 11 -78.08 24.27 10.64
CA VAL A 11 -76.93 25.01 11.16
C VAL A 11 -76.41 25.89 10.04
N GLU A 12 -76.55 27.20 10.18
CA GLU A 12 -75.95 28.18 9.27
C GLU A 12 -74.51 28.42 9.70
N ILE A 13 -73.56 28.11 8.82
CA ILE A 13 -72.12 28.29 9.02
C ILE A 13 -71.65 29.41 8.12
N THR A 14 -70.98 30.40 8.70
CA THR A 14 -70.46 31.57 8.00
C THR A 14 -68.95 31.68 8.22
N PHE A 15 -68.19 31.86 7.15
CA PHE A 15 -66.72 31.97 7.17
C PHE A 15 -66.22 32.84 6.00
N GLU A 16 -64.96 33.27 6.01
CA GLU A 16 -64.31 33.89 4.85
C GLU A 16 -63.58 32.81 4.04
N ASP A 17 -63.75 32.80 2.71
CA ASP A 17 -62.94 31.95 1.84
C ASP A 17 -61.54 32.53 1.62
N GLU A 18 -60.65 31.78 0.96
CA GLU A 18 -59.27 32.18 0.63
C GLU A 18 -59.13 33.51 -0.11
N LYS A 19 -60.20 34.01 -0.75
CA LYS A 19 -60.21 35.32 -1.44
C LYS A 19 -60.64 36.46 -0.52
N GLY A 20 -61.04 36.14 0.71
CA GLY A 20 -61.62 37.05 1.69
C GLY A 20 -63.12 37.30 1.47
N ASP A 21 -63.78 36.54 0.60
CA ASP A 21 -65.20 36.67 0.36
C ASP A 21 -65.98 35.90 1.45
N LYS A 22 -67.03 36.52 1.98
CA LYS A 22 -67.84 35.92 3.04
C LYS A 22 -68.77 34.85 2.46
N GLN A 23 -68.57 33.62 2.88
CA GLN A 23 -69.38 32.46 2.53
C GLN A 23 -70.40 32.13 3.61
N THR A 24 -71.54 31.56 3.22
CA THR A 24 -72.57 31.06 4.14
C THR A 24 -73.12 29.75 3.61
N VAL A 25 -72.96 28.69 4.41
CA VAL A 25 -73.39 27.33 4.09
C VAL A 25 -74.35 26.83 5.16
N THR A 26 -75.51 26.34 4.76
CA THR A 26 -76.49 25.78 5.68
C THR A 26 -76.41 24.26 5.66
N MET A 27 -76.28 23.65 6.84
CA MET A 27 -76.31 22.21 7.05
C MET A 27 -77.69 21.83 7.60
N GLU A 28 -78.46 21.00 6.91
CA GLU A 28 -79.79 20.54 7.35
C GLU A 28 -79.74 19.11 7.88
N LYS A 29 -80.33 18.86 9.05
CA LYS A 29 -80.39 17.54 9.68
C LYS A 29 -81.40 16.63 8.98
N GLY A 30 -80.91 15.58 8.34
CA GLY A 30 -81.70 14.50 7.75
C GLY A 30 -81.79 13.25 8.64
N ASP A 31 -82.39 12.19 8.10
CA ASP A 31 -82.57 10.90 8.82
C ASP A 31 -81.22 10.20 9.12
N ASN A 32 -80.22 10.39 8.25
CA ASN A 32 -78.94 9.66 8.29
C ASN A 32 -77.71 10.58 8.43
N GLY A 33 -77.88 11.87 8.73
CA GLY A 33 -76.75 12.80 8.70
C GLY A 33 -77.16 14.25 8.56
N TRP A 34 -76.24 15.08 8.07
CA TRP A 34 -76.41 16.48 7.73
C TRP A 34 -76.12 16.66 6.23
N THR A 35 -77.01 17.35 5.53
CA THR A 35 -76.87 17.70 4.12
C THR A 35 -76.50 19.17 3.98
N SER A 36 -75.47 19.46 3.19
CA SER A 36 -74.96 20.79 2.93
C SER A 36 -75.68 21.49 1.79
N SER A 37 -75.94 22.78 1.92
CA SER A 37 -76.42 23.62 0.83
C SER A 37 -75.36 23.85 -0.26
N ASP A 38 -74.07 23.69 0.07
CA ASP A 38 -72.96 23.70 -0.88
C ASP A 38 -71.89 22.66 -0.48
N PRO A 39 -72.00 21.42 -0.98
CA PRO A 39 -71.08 20.34 -0.67
C PRO A 39 -69.63 20.58 -1.11
N ASN A 40 -69.37 21.53 -2.02
CA ASN A 40 -67.99 21.86 -2.44
C ASN A 40 -67.27 22.71 -1.38
N LEU A 41 -68.02 23.52 -0.63
CA LEU A 41 -67.51 24.37 0.45
C LEU A 41 -67.47 23.65 1.79
N ILE A 42 -68.56 22.96 2.16
CA ILE A 42 -68.62 22.10 3.34
C ILE A 42 -69.32 20.79 2.95
N PRO A 43 -68.65 19.63 3.03
CA PRO A 43 -69.24 18.35 2.65
C PRO A 43 -70.43 17.91 3.52
N ASP A 44 -71.30 17.10 2.92
CA ASP A 44 -72.30 16.31 3.65
C ASP A 44 -71.64 15.45 4.72
N SER A 45 -72.32 15.22 5.85
CA SER A 45 -71.79 14.39 6.94
C SER A 45 -72.79 13.35 7.40
N GLN A 46 -72.32 12.10 7.58
CA GLN A 46 -73.14 11.03 8.15
C GLN A 46 -73.22 11.06 9.69
N GLY A 47 -72.48 11.98 10.34
CA GLY A 47 -72.44 12.14 11.80
C GLY A 47 -72.59 13.60 12.22
N ASN A 48 -72.41 13.92 13.51
CA ASN A 48 -72.55 15.29 14.02
C ASN A 48 -71.26 16.14 13.90
N ASN A 49 -70.34 15.73 13.02
CA ASN A 49 -69.09 16.44 12.74
C ASN A 49 -68.89 16.61 11.23
N THR A 50 -68.50 17.79 10.78
CA THR A 50 -68.04 18.07 9.41
C THR A 50 -66.83 19.00 9.49
N ALA A 51 -66.04 19.07 8.43
CA ALA A 51 -64.89 19.95 8.35
C ALA A 51 -65.03 20.84 7.12
N ILE A 52 -64.67 22.12 7.27
CA ILE A 52 -64.43 22.99 6.12
C ILE A 52 -63.04 22.57 5.58
N PRO A 53 -62.91 22.20 4.29
CA PRO A 53 -61.60 21.95 3.69
C PRO A 53 -60.68 23.15 3.88
N SER A 54 -59.38 22.93 4.13
CA SER A 54 -58.39 23.99 4.35
C SER A 54 -58.45 25.05 3.24
N ASP A 55 -58.45 24.59 1.99
CA ASP A 55 -58.39 25.44 0.79
C ASP A 55 -59.67 26.27 0.55
N ASN A 56 -60.70 26.09 1.37
CA ASN A 56 -61.97 26.79 1.26
C ASN A 56 -62.13 27.87 2.33
N VAL A 57 -61.27 27.95 3.36
CA VAL A 57 -61.44 28.88 4.48
C VAL A 57 -60.15 29.61 4.78
N LYS A 58 -60.19 30.94 4.67
CA LYS A 58 -59.04 31.80 4.92
C LYS A 58 -58.49 31.62 6.32
N ASP A 59 -57.18 31.57 6.41
CA ASP A 59 -56.42 31.52 7.65
C ASP A 59 -56.76 32.64 8.64
N ASN A 60 -56.77 32.29 9.94
CA ASN A 60 -57.07 33.19 11.06
C ASN A 60 -58.39 33.97 10.93
N SER A 61 -59.34 33.48 10.13
CA SER A 61 -60.67 34.06 9.99
C SER A 61 -61.65 33.43 10.98
N GLU A 62 -62.66 34.20 11.39
CA GLU A 62 -63.70 33.69 12.29
C GLU A 62 -64.72 32.86 11.50
N VAL A 63 -64.95 31.64 11.95
CA VAL A 63 -66.05 30.77 11.54
C VAL A 63 -67.14 30.87 12.60
N THR A 64 -68.34 31.26 12.18
CA THR A 64 -69.53 31.34 13.05
C THR A 64 -70.54 30.29 12.66
N ALA A 65 -71.15 29.59 13.62
CA ALA A 65 -72.22 28.64 13.40
C ALA A 65 -73.43 28.95 14.30
N ILE A 66 -74.62 29.00 13.71
CA ILE A 66 -75.90 29.23 14.42
C ILE A 66 -76.86 28.09 14.09
N ALA A 67 -77.32 27.37 15.10
CA ALA A 67 -78.33 26.33 14.93
C ALA A 67 -79.73 26.92 15.00
N LYS A 68 -80.66 26.38 14.20
CA LYS A 68 -82.05 26.82 14.10
C LYS A 68 -83.00 25.63 14.03
N ASP A 69 -84.05 25.63 14.85
CA ASP A 69 -85.10 24.62 14.76
C ASP A 69 -86.11 24.96 13.62
N PRO A 70 -86.98 24.02 13.20
CA PRO A 70 -88.03 24.28 12.21
C PRO A 70 -89.03 25.39 12.60
N SER A 71 -89.07 25.76 13.89
CA SER A 71 -89.92 26.86 14.41
C SER A 71 -89.23 28.23 14.32
N GLY A 72 -87.96 28.25 13.91
CA GLY A 72 -87.16 29.46 13.73
C GLY A 72 -86.44 29.94 14.99
N ASN A 73 -86.40 29.16 16.07
CA ASN A 73 -85.63 29.52 17.27
C ASN A 73 -84.13 29.31 17.01
N GLU A 74 -83.32 30.33 17.30
CA GLU A 74 -81.87 30.32 17.06
C GLU A 74 -81.10 30.05 18.35
N SER A 75 -80.01 29.29 18.24
CA SER A 75 -79.03 29.15 19.31
C SER A 75 -78.23 30.44 19.50
N ALA A 76 -77.51 30.56 20.62
CA ALA A 76 -76.38 31.47 20.66
C ALA A 76 -75.37 31.09 19.56
N PRO A 77 -74.70 32.06 18.90
CA PRO A 77 -73.65 31.75 17.94
C PRO A 77 -72.49 31.03 18.60
N ALA A 78 -72.01 29.96 17.96
CA ALA A 78 -70.74 29.34 18.28
C ALA A 78 -69.68 29.88 17.32
N THR A 79 -68.57 30.38 17.83
CA THR A 79 -67.46 30.87 17.00
C THR A 79 -66.20 30.06 17.23
N ALA A 80 -65.42 29.91 16.17
CA ALA A 80 -64.07 29.33 16.19
C ALA A 80 -63.21 30.09 15.19
N THR A 81 -61.92 30.19 15.44
CA THR A 81 -60.97 30.76 14.48
C THR A 81 -60.42 29.61 13.61
N SER A 82 -60.38 29.80 12.29
CA SER A 82 -59.70 28.87 11.40
C SER A 82 -58.22 28.76 11.78
N LYS A 83 -57.64 27.58 11.55
CA LYS A 83 -56.20 27.38 11.75
C LYS A 83 -55.44 28.07 10.63
N THR A 84 -54.16 28.34 10.85
CA THR A 84 -53.24 28.72 9.78
C THR A 84 -52.75 27.50 9.04
N ASP A 85 -52.46 27.65 7.75
CA ASP A 85 -51.61 26.71 7.04
C ASP A 85 -50.27 26.61 7.77
N VAL A 86 -49.85 25.37 8.00
CA VAL A 86 -48.45 25.12 8.30
C VAL A 86 -47.75 25.25 6.94
N LEU A 87 -46.71 26.08 6.87
CA LEU A 87 -45.87 26.16 5.67
C LEU A 87 -44.80 25.08 5.76
N PRO A 88 -44.40 24.45 4.64
CA PRO A 88 -43.32 23.49 4.65
C PRO A 88 -42.04 24.20 5.10
N THR A 89 -41.26 23.48 5.90
CA THR A 89 -39.95 23.95 6.34
C THR A 89 -38.89 23.46 5.37
N VAL A 90 -37.99 24.36 4.97
CA VAL A 90 -36.87 24.11 4.07
C VAL A 90 -35.62 23.89 4.90
N SER A 91 -34.89 22.81 4.60
CA SER A 91 -33.55 22.56 5.11
C SER A 91 -32.58 22.23 3.98
N ILE A 92 -31.30 22.46 4.22
CA ILE A 92 -30.21 22.01 3.35
C ILE A 92 -29.34 21.00 4.08
N SER A 93 -28.86 19.99 3.36
CA SER A 93 -27.81 19.06 3.79
C SER A 93 -26.79 18.90 2.67
N VAL A 94 -25.64 18.34 2.98
CA VAL A 94 -24.58 18.05 2.02
C VAL A 94 -24.16 16.59 2.13
N ASP A 95 -23.74 16.03 1.00
CA ASP A 95 -23.15 14.71 0.83
C ASP A 95 -22.01 14.83 -0.19
N THR A 96 -21.25 13.78 -0.43
CA THR A 96 -20.23 13.72 -1.49
C THR A 96 -20.45 12.53 -2.42
N THR A 97 -20.14 12.68 -3.71
CA THR A 97 -20.02 11.55 -4.65
C THR A 97 -18.61 11.01 -4.71
N SER A 98 -17.65 11.70 -4.09
CA SER A 98 -16.25 11.34 -4.15
C SER A 98 -15.93 10.29 -3.09
N VAL A 99 -15.15 9.30 -3.50
CA VAL A 99 -14.78 8.13 -2.68
C VAL A 99 -13.28 7.88 -2.75
N ASN A 100 -12.72 7.26 -1.72
CA ASN A 100 -11.35 6.74 -1.76
C ASN A 100 -11.30 5.41 -2.54
N ASP A 101 -10.12 4.81 -2.63
CA ASP A 101 -9.91 3.54 -3.34
C ASP A 101 -10.67 2.36 -2.71
N ASN A 102 -11.02 2.46 -1.43
CA ASN A 102 -11.87 1.49 -0.72
C ASN A 102 -13.38 1.69 -1.02
N GLY A 103 -13.76 2.76 -1.73
CA GLY A 103 -15.14 3.12 -2.03
C GLY A 103 -15.88 3.82 -0.89
N ASP A 104 -15.18 4.21 0.17
CA ASP A 104 -15.72 4.98 1.28
C ASP A 104 -15.81 6.46 0.90
N LYS A 105 -16.87 7.12 1.39
CA LYS A 105 -17.08 8.55 1.12
C LYS A 105 -16.02 9.38 1.81
N ILE A 106 -15.49 10.35 1.09
CA ILE A 106 -14.47 11.24 1.62
C ILE A 106 -15.08 12.27 2.56
N SER A 107 -14.34 12.54 3.63
CA SER A 107 -14.69 13.53 4.62
C SER A 107 -13.48 14.40 4.98
N ALA A 108 -13.76 15.49 5.68
CA ALA A 108 -12.75 16.37 6.23
C ALA A 108 -13.23 16.95 7.56
N ASP A 109 -12.30 17.30 8.45
CA ASP A 109 -12.60 18.03 9.67
C ASP A 109 -12.85 19.51 9.36
N ALA A 110 -14.07 19.99 9.64
CA ALA A 110 -14.43 21.40 9.44
C ALA A 110 -15.24 21.98 10.60
N SER A 111 -15.20 23.30 10.75
CA SER A 111 -16.03 23.98 11.74
C SER A 111 -17.47 24.15 11.24
N VAL A 112 -18.41 23.56 11.96
CA VAL A 112 -19.86 23.72 11.77
C VAL A 112 -20.43 24.38 13.03
N SER A 113 -21.00 25.58 12.87
CA SER A 113 -21.60 26.34 13.98
C SER A 113 -20.68 26.56 15.19
N GLY A 114 -19.36 26.56 15.01
CA GLY A 114 -18.36 26.76 16.05
C GLY A 114 -17.85 25.48 16.72
N GLU A 115 -18.33 24.31 16.30
CA GLU A 115 -17.80 23.00 16.71
C GLU A 115 -17.07 22.34 15.52
N ILE A 116 -16.00 21.58 15.79
CA ILE A 116 -15.33 20.80 14.76
C ILE A 116 -16.07 19.47 14.61
N THR A 117 -16.43 19.14 13.38
CA THR A 117 -17.08 17.89 13.01
C THR A 117 -16.56 17.44 11.65
N GLU A 118 -16.63 16.14 11.44
CA GLU A 118 -16.42 15.53 10.13
C GLU A 118 -17.56 15.96 9.17
N VAL A 119 -17.19 16.43 7.99
CA VAL A 119 -18.10 16.86 6.92
C VAL A 119 -17.73 16.23 5.59
N PRO A 120 -18.66 16.09 4.64
CA PRO A 120 -18.35 15.59 3.30
C PRO A 120 -17.32 16.47 2.57
N ALA A 121 -16.39 15.82 1.88
CA ALA A 121 -15.34 16.50 1.14
C ALA A 121 -15.20 15.96 -0.30
N THR A 122 -14.50 16.71 -1.14
CA THR A 122 -14.13 16.35 -2.50
C THR A 122 -12.74 16.93 -2.81
N ILE A 123 -12.14 16.49 -3.90
CA ILE A 123 -10.90 17.04 -4.45
C ILE A 123 -11.15 17.71 -5.80
N GLU A 124 -10.31 18.66 -6.17
CA GLU A 124 -10.21 19.17 -7.53
C GLU A 124 -9.57 18.12 -8.43
N ASP A 125 -10.36 17.52 -9.32
CA ASP A 125 -9.88 16.48 -10.22
C ASP A 125 -10.38 16.70 -11.67
N LYS A 126 -10.23 15.65 -12.49
CA LYS A 126 -10.72 15.63 -13.88
C LYS A 126 -12.02 14.83 -14.04
N ASP A 127 -12.54 14.27 -12.97
CA ASP A 127 -13.72 13.41 -12.97
C ASP A 127 -14.99 14.25 -12.80
N ASP A 128 -15.79 14.36 -13.87
CA ASP A 128 -17.03 15.14 -13.85
C ASP A 128 -18.19 14.48 -13.06
N THR A 129 -17.89 13.37 -12.36
CA THR A 129 -18.83 12.63 -11.51
C THR A 129 -18.59 12.80 -10.01
N THR A 130 -17.43 13.30 -9.61
CA THR A 130 -17.09 13.62 -8.21
C THR A 130 -17.61 15.02 -7.83
N GLY A 131 -17.72 15.30 -6.53
CA GLY A 131 -18.17 16.60 -6.03
C GLY A 131 -19.13 16.54 -4.85
N LEU A 132 -19.46 17.73 -4.32
CA LEU A 132 -20.35 17.91 -3.17
C LEU A 132 -21.81 18.00 -3.63
N VAL A 133 -22.66 17.13 -3.11
CA VAL A 133 -24.09 17.09 -3.43
C VAL A 133 -24.89 17.76 -2.31
N TYR A 134 -25.37 18.96 -2.57
CA TYR A 134 -26.26 19.68 -1.67
C TYR A 134 -27.71 19.33 -1.97
N THR A 135 -28.43 18.88 -0.96
CA THR A 135 -29.85 18.52 -1.06
C THR A 135 -30.69 19.54 -0.33
N VAL A 136 -31.57 20.23 -1.06
CA VAL A 136 -32.57 21.13 -0.46
C VAL A 136 -33.88 20.38 -0.32
N ALA A 137 -34.38 20.25 0.90
CA ALA A 137 -35.50 19.40 1.23
C ALA A 137 -36.62 20.14 1.97
N LEU A 138 -37.85 19.68 1.74
CA LEU A 138 -39.05 20.04 2.48
C LEU A 138 -39.42 18.91 3.45
N ASP A 139 -39.87 19.27 4.65
CA ASP A 139 -40.47 18.33 5.61
C ASP A 139 -41.72 17.61 5.03
N TYR A 140 -42.50 18.31 4.20
CA TYR A 140 -43.58 17.74 3.39
C TYR A 140 -43.74 18.45 2.05
N VAL A 141 -44.43 17.78 1.12
CA VAL A 141 -44.62 18.28 -0.25
C VAL A 141 -45.46 19.57 -0.27
N ALA A 142 -45.04 20.54 -1.08
CA ALA A 142 -45.81 21.75 -1.33
C ALA A 142 -46.76 21.58 -2.52
N ALA A 143 -47.94 22.23 -2.46
CA ALA A 143 -48.92 22.24 -3.55
C ALA A 143 -48.52 23.15 -4.73
N GLN A 144 -47.54 24.03 -4.53
CA GLN A 144 -46.97 24.94 -5.51
C GLN A 144 -45.45 24.82 -5.49
N ASP A 145 -44.79 25.24 -6.56
CA ASP A 145 -43.32 25.28 -6.61
C ASP A 145 -42.77 26.13 -5.44
N VAL A 146 -41.70 25.65 -4.82
CA VAL A 146 -40.98 26.37 -3.78
C VAL A 146 -39.64 26.83 -4.34
N THR A 147 -39.40 28.14 -4.31
CA THR A 147 -38.11 28.72 -4.71
C THR A 147 -37.29 28.99 -3.46
N VAL A 148 -36.06 28.49 -3.44
CA VAL A 148 -35.10 28.65 -2.34
C VAL A 148 -33.88 29.39 -2.88
N THR A 149 -33.45 30.41 -2.15
CA THR A 149 -32.22 31.15 -2.41
C THR A 149 -31.17 30.74 -1.39
N ILE A 150 -30.02 30.32 -1.89
CA ILE A 150 -28.90 29.80 -1.13
C ILE A 150 -27.70 30.68 -1.43
N THR A 151 -26.98 31.10 -0.39
CA THR A 151 -25.73 31.83 -0.51
C THR A 151 -24.58 30.91 -0.14
N LEU A 152 -23.59 30.82 -1.03
CA LEU A 152 -22.29 30.22 -0.77
C LEU A 152 -21.38 31.29 -0.14
N THR A 153 -20.85 31.03 1.05
CA THR A 153 -19.88 31.93 1.70
C THR A 153 -18.60 32.01 0.88
N ASN A 154 -18.02 33.22 0.72
CA ASN A 154 -16.87 33.47 -0.15
C ASN A 154 -15.84 34.44 0.46
N ASP A 155 -15.68 34.43 1.78
CA ASP A 155 -14.57 35.11 2.47
C ASP A 155 -13.34 34.17 2.60
N ALA A 156 -12.24 34.65 3.17
CA ALA A 156 -10.98 33.90 3.22
C ALA A 156 -11.14 32.53 3.90
N GLY A 157 -10.63 31.47 3.25
CA GLY A 157 -10.76 30.08 3.70
C GLY A 157 -12.07 29.40 3.29
N HIS A 158 -12.83 30.01 2.38
CA HIS A 158 -13.98 29.41 1.72
C HIS A 158 -13.82 29.48 0.21
N ALA A 159 -14.40 28.48 -0.46
CA ALA A 159 -14.45 28.43 -1.90
C ALA A 159 -15.22 29.62 -2.48
N SER A 160 -14.76 30.08 -3.62
CA SER A 160 -15.19 31.23 -4.38
C SER A 160 -15.66 30.81 -5.78
N ALA A 161 -16.22 31.75 -6.55
CA ALA A 161 -16.73 31.43 -7.88
C ALA A 161 -15.72 30.71 -8.81
N PRO A 162 -14.43 31.12 -8.88
CA PRO A 162 -13.35 30.37 -9.51
C PRO A 162 -13.41 28.85 -9.33
N ASP A 163 -13.60 28.40 -8.08
CA ASP A 163 -13.35 27.02 -7.67
C ASP A 163 -14.44 26.06 -8.15
N TYR A 164 -15.54 26.58 -8.72
CA TYR A 164 -16.63 25.78 -9.30
C TYR A 164 -17.20 26.43 -10.58
N SER A 165 -16.39 27.23 -11.27
CA SER A 165 -16.72 27.84 -12.57
C SER A 165 -15.59 27.69 -13.59
N THR A 166 -15.92 27.91 -14.86
CA THR A 166 -14.96 27.80 -15.97
C THR A 166 -13.83 28.81 -15.82
N LEU A 167 -12.67 28.35 -15.35
CA LEU A 167 -11.45 29.15 -15.22
C LEU A 167 -10.65 29.16 -16.53
N ALA A 168 -9.99 30.29 -16.81
CA ALA A 168 -9.22 30.43 -18.04
C ALA A 168 -7.97 29.53 -18.00
N GLY A 169 -8.03 28.43 -18.74
CA GLY A 169 -6.95 27.47 -18.84
C GLY A 169 -7.08 26.28 -17.90
N SER A 170 -8.15 26.14 -17.12
CA SER A 170 -8.39 24.97 -16.29
C SER A 170 -8.41 23.66 -17.10
N GLN A 171 -8.15 22.55 -16.42
CA GLN A 171 -8.21 21.23 -17.03
C GLN A 171 -9.64 20.64 -16.96
N HIS A 172 -10.42 21.08 -15.97
CA HIS A 172 -11.84 20.80 -15.82
C HIS A 172 -12.65 22.12 -15.74
N ASP A 173 -13.94 22.12 -16.06
CA ASP A 173 -14.70 23.37 -16.29
C ASP A 173 -15.51 23.85 -15.07
N GLY A 174 -15.55 23.07 -13.97
CA GLY A 174 -16.31 23.35 -12.75
C GLY A 174 -17.81 23.48 -12.99
N LYS A 175 -18.63 22.94 -12.07
CA LYS A 175 -20.08 22.92 -12.31
C LYS A 175 -20.90 22.98 -11.05
N ILE A 176 -21.76 24.00 -10.98
CA ILE A 176 -22.95 23.98 -10.14
C ILE A 176 -24.18 23.65 -11.00
N ALA A 177 -24.75 22.46 -10.81
CA ALA A 177 -25.89 22.01 -11.60
C ALA A 177 -26.82 21.05 -10.86
N LEU A 178 -28.01 20.88 -11.42
CA LEU A 178 -28.99 19.88 -10.98
C LEU A 178 -28.38 18.47 -10.97
N HIS A 179 -28.56 17.75 -9.87
CA HIS A 179 -28.03 16.40 -9.68
C HIS A 179 -29.15 15.42 -9.35
N GLY A 180 -29.39 14.44 -10.23
CA GLY A 180 -30.31 13.30 -10.02
C GLY A 180 -31.81 13.60 -9.97
N ASP A 181 -32.19 14.78 -9.49
CA ASP A 181 -33.56 15.17 -9.16
C ASP A 181 -34.31 15.88 -10.29
N THR A 182 -35.63 15.94 -10.17
CA THR A 182 -36.49 16.79 -11.01
C THR A 182 -36.66 18.16 -10.38
N GLY A 183 -36.22 19.22 -11.08
CA GLY A 183 -36.32 20.58 -10.58
C GLY A 183 -35.57 21.57 -11.47
N LYS A 184 -35.25 22.73 -10.92
CA LYS A 184 -34.39 23.71 -11.58
C LYS A 184 -33.37 24.26 -10.60
N VAL A 185 -32.11 24.26 -11.02
CA VAL A 185 -30.99 24.86 -10.30
C VAL A 185 -30.38 25.92 -11.21
N THR A 186 -30.14 27.11 -10.69
CA THR A 186 -29.39 28.17 -11.39
C THR A 186 -28.37 28.79 -10.45
N TYR A 187 -27.15 28.92 -10.93
CA TYR A 187 -26.06 29.62 -10.26
C TYR A 187 -25.78 30.95 -10.97
N ASP A 188 -25.52 32.02 -10.21
CA ASP A 188 -25.32 33.37 -10.74
C ASP A 188 -23.89 33.64 -11.24
N GLY A 189 -22.96 32.68 -11.07
CA GLY A 189 -21.55 32.87 -11.39
C GLY A 189 -20.78 33.65 -10.31
N ALA A 190 -21.38 33.88 -9.13
CA ALA A 190 -20.75 34.57 -8.02
C ALA A 190 -20.89 33.80 -6.69
N SER A 191 -22.08 33.78 -6.09
CA SER A 191 -22.29 33.13 -4.79
C SER A 191 -23.73 32.70 -4.53
N THR A 192 -24.65 32.92 -5.48
CA THR A 192 -26.07 32.63 -5.27
C THR A 192 -26.50 31.42 -6.09
N VAL A 193 -27.00 30.40 -5.41
CA VAL A 193 -27.69 29.26 -6.02
C VAL A 193 -29.19 29.43 -5.77
N THR A 194 -29.98 29.36 -6.84
CA THR A 194 -31.45 29.34 -6.75
C THR A 194 -31.95 27.96 -7.13
N VAL A 195 -32.70 27.35 -6.22
CA VAL A 195 -33.29 26.02 -6.38
C VAL A 195 -34.80 26.16 -6.45
N VAL A 196 -35.44 25.51 -7.43
CA VAL A 196 -36.91 25.41 -7.54
C VAL A 196 -37.31 23.96 -7.35
N ILE A 197 -37.96 23.69 -6.22
CA ILE A 197 -38.57 22.40 -5.90
C ILE A 197 -39.97 22.38 -6.53
N PRO A 198 -40.23 21.51 -7.52
CA PRO A 198 -41.54 21.45 -8.17
C PRO A 198 -42.66 21.07 -7.20
N ALA A 199 -43.87 21.55 -7.47
CA ALA A 199 -45.07 21.12 -6.74
C ALA A 199 -45.18 19.58 -6.70
N GLY A 200 -45.43 19.04 -5.50
CA GLY A 200 -45.51 17.59 -5.26
C GLY A 200 -44.17 16.88 -5.04
N SER A 201 -43.02 17.57 -5.21
CA SER A 201 -41.69 17.04 -4.88
C SER A 201 -41.29 17.42 -3.45
N LYS A 202 -40.39 16.62 -2.86
CA LYS A 202 -39.85 16.87 -1.50
C LYS A 202 -38.46 17.46 -1.49
N SER A 203 -37.68 17.30 -2.55
CA SER A 203 -36.30 17.78 -2.59
C SER A 203 -35.86 18.08 -4.00
N VAL A 204 -34.80 18.88 -4.09
CA VAL A 204 -33.97 19.03 -5.28
C VAL A 204 -32.52 19.10 -4.82
N SER A 205 -31.66 18.30 -5.43
CA SER A 205 -30.22 18.33 -5.21
C SER A 205 -29.46 19.04 -6.33
N PHE A 206 -28.37 19.70 -5.96
CA PHE A 206 -27.37 20.22 -6.88
C PHE A 206 -25.99 19.72 -6.50
N ILE A 207 -25.16 19.45 -7.50
CA ILE A 207 -23.75 19.14 -7.32
C ILE A 207 -22.94 20.43 -7.42
N VAL A 208 -21.91 20.52 -6.58
CA VAL A 208 -20.78 21.45 -6.68
C VAL A 208 -19.58 20.58 -7.02
N ASP A 209 -19.21 20.62 -8.28
CA ASP A 209 -18.09 19.90 -8.88
C ASP A 209 -16.96 20.92 -9.11
N PRO A 210 -15.84 20.81 -8.38
CA PRO A 210 -14.82 21.85 -8.38
C PRO A 210 -13.96 21.86 -9.65
N THR A 211 -13.34 23.01 -9.91
CA THR A 211 -12.47 23.22 -11.07
C THR A 211 -11.03 22.88 -10.73
N MET A 212 -10.43 21.87 -11.36
CA MET A 212 -8.97 21.70 -11.28
C MET A 212 -8.25 22.71 -12.19
N GLU A 213 -7.44 23.57 -11.58
CA GLU A 213 -6.65 24.59 -12.26
C GLU A 213 -5.68 23.96 -13.26
N ALA A 214 -5.27 24.74 -14.26
CA ALA A 214 -4.05 24.37 -14.95
C ALA A 214 -2.83 24.67 -14.11
N ASN A 215 -1.87 23.76 -14.23
CA ASN A 215 -0.46 23.84 -13.91
C ASN A 215 0.29 25.05 -14.52
N GLN A 216 -0.31 26.24 -14.69
CA GLN A 216 0.35 27.42 -15.28
C GLN A 216 1.45 28.03 -14.40
N ASN A 217 1.72 27.37 -13.27
CA ASN A 217 2.97 27.30 -12.53
C ASN A 217 2.78 25.99 -11.74
N ALA A 218 3.35 24.87 -12.18
CA ALA A 218 2.85 23.50 -11.92
C ALA A 218 2.79 22.99 -10.44
N PHE A 219 2.82 23.89 -9.45
CA PHE A 219 3.03 23.63 -8.03
C PHE A 219 2.39 24.69 -7.12
N ASN A 220 1.29 25.33 -7.56
CA ASN A 220 0.57 26.33 -6.75
C ASN A 220 -0.55 25.66 -5.95
N ALA A 221 -0.21 24.75 -5.04
CA ALA A 221 -1.20 24.12 -4.18
C ALA A 221 -1.82 25.15 -3.21
N GLU A 222 -3.10 25.47 -3.39
CA GLU A 222 -3.95 26.28 -2.53
C GLU A 222 -4.44 25.39 -1.36
N GLY A 223 -4.53 25.94 -0.15
CA GLY A 223 -4.90 25.14 1.02
C GLY A 223 -6.36 24.67 0.95
N MET A 224 -6.78 23.83 1.89
CA MET A 224 -8.18 23.37 2.02
C MET A 224 -9.20 24.53 2.01
N GLU A 225 -10.29 24.36 1.26
CA GLU A 225 -11.38 25.33 1.16
C GLU A 225 -12.72 24.79 1.66
N LYS A 226 -13.52 25.64 2.31
CA LYS A 226 -14.87 25.28 2.77
C LYS A 226 -15.96 25.80 1.84
N VAL A 227 -16.96 24.96 1.55
CA VAL A 227 -18.19 25.35 0.84
C VAL A 227 -19.34 25.41 1.85
N VAL A 228 -19.66 26.59 2.37
CA VAL A 228 -20.78 26.79 3.30
C VAL A 228 -22.00 27.29 2.55
N ALA A 229 -22.98 26.41 2.33
CA ALA A 229 -24.24 26.73 1.68
C ALA A 229 -25.30 27.09 2.73
N THR A 230 -25.76 28.34 2.71
CA THR A 230 -26.73 28.88 3.69
C THR A 230 -28.03 29.28 3.02
N ILE A 231 -29.17 28.87 3.57
CA ILE A 231 -30.49 29.32 3.09
C ILE A 231 -30.67 30.79 3.50
N THR A 232 -30.78 31.69 2.51
CA THR A 232 -30.95 33.13 2.74
C THR A 232 -32.32 33.66 2.32
N GLY A 233 -33.10 32.86 1.58
CA GLY A 233 -34.46 33.23 1.20
C GLY A 233 -35.31 32.05 0.76
N THR A 234 -36.62 32.18 0.91
CA THR A 234 -37.63 31.24 0.41
C THR A 234 -38.80 32.02 -0.19
N SER A 235 -39.54 31.39 -1.11
CA SER A 235 -40.84 31.91 -1.56
C SER A 235 -41.87 31.89 -0.43
N ASN A 236 -42.90 32.74 -0.53
CA ASN A 236 -43.88 32.97 0.55
C ASN A 236 -44.69 31.73 0.99
N ASN A 237 -44.61 30.62 0.26
CA ASN A 237 -45.26 29.34 0.52
C ASN A 237 -44.36 28.33 1.24
N ALA A 238 -43.22 28.76 1.80
CA ALA A 238 -42.35 27.94 2.64
C ALA A 238 -41.65 28.81 3.70
N THR A 239 -41.04 28.18 4.69
CA THR A 239 -40.19 28.85 5.70
C THR A 239 -38.86 28.12 5.83
N ALA A 240 -37.77 28.81 6.14
CA ALA A 240 -36.47 28.18 6.35
C ALA A 240 -36.30 27.76 7.81
N VAL A 241 -35.66 26.61 8.04
CA VAL A 241 -35.13 26.26 9.37
C VAL A 241 -34.07 27.30 9.77
N THR A 242 -34.02 27.66 11.06
CA THR A 242 -33.07 28.68 11.58
C THR A 242 -31.81 28.10 12.19
N ASP A 243 -31.85 26.82 12.56
CA ASP A 243 -30.78 26.15 13.29
C ASP A 243 -30.03 25.21 12.35
N THR A 244 -28.74 25.03 12.61
CA THR A 244 -27.91 24.01 11.96
C THR A 244 -27.55 22.97 13.02
N VAL A 245 -27.87 21.70 12.73
CA VAL A 245 -27.63 20.56 13.61
C VAL A 245 -27.03 19.45 12.77
N ASN A 246 -25.89 18.88 13.19
CA ASN A 246 -25.19 17.82 12.48
C ASN A 246 -24.96 18.15 10.99
N ASN A 247 -24.46 19.36 10.71
CA ASN A 247 -24.17 19.84 9.35
C ASN A 247 -25.37 19.87 8.39
N ALA A 248 -26.59 20.01 8.93
CA ALA A 248 -27.82 20.17 8.16
C ALA A 248 -28.78 21.15 8.83
N GLY A 249 -29.72 21.72 8.05
CA GLY A 249 -30.73 22.66 8.55
C GLY A 249 -30.68 23.99 7.82
N ALA A 250 -30.35 25.07 8.53
CA ALA A 250 -30.21 26.40 7.93
C ALA A 250 -29.00 26.52 6.98
N SER A 251 -27.94 25.75 7.26
CA SER A 251 -26.73 25.69 6.46
C SER A 251 -26.14 24.28 6.43
N ALA A 252 -25.31 24.02 5.42
CA ALA A 252 -24.50 22.81 5.30
C ALA A 252 -23.10 23.18 4.78
N THR A 253 -22.06 22.55 5.33
CA THR A 253 -20.65 22.79 5.05
C THR A 253 -20.04 21.56 4.39
N GLY A 254 -19.47 21.72 3.20
CA GLY A 254 -18.57 20.72 2.61
C GLY A 254 -17.15 21.27 2.49
N VAL A 255 -16.20 20.43 2.08
CA VAL A 255 -14.78 20.80 1.90
C VAL A 255 -14.31 20.44 0.50
N ILE A 256 -13.43 21.26 -0.06
CA ILE A 256 -12.69 21.03 -1.30
C ILE A 256 -11.19 20.98 -0.94
N TYR A 257 -10.52 19.91 -1.36
CA TYR A 257 -9.07 19.78 -1.39
C TYR A 257 -8.54 20.18 -2.76
N ASP A 258 -7.36 20.80 -2.78
CA ASP A 258 -6.64 21.07 -4.02
C ASP A 258 -5.97 19.77 -4.51
N GLY A 259 -6.23 19.40 -5.78
CA GLY A 259 -5.66 18.21 -6.40
C GLY A 259 -4.36 18.45 -7.17
N ASN A 260 -3.81 19.67 -7.14
CA ASN A 260 -2.51 19.99 -7.71
C ASN A 260 -1.36 19.45 -6.83
N PRO A 261 -0.21 19.09 -7.44
CA PRO A 261 0.95 18.66 -6.68
C PRO A 261 1.42 19.69 -5.64
N ILE A 262 1.61 19.21 -4.41
CA ILE A 262 2.17 19.98 -3.32
C ILE A 262 3.68 20.09 -3.54
N SER A 263 4.20 21.30 -3.75
CA SER A 263 5.65 21.52 -3.72
C SER A 263 6.06 22.32 -2.50
N LEU A 264 7.03 21.77 -1.78
CA LEU A 264 7.62 22.37 -0.61
C LEU A 264 9.07 22.70 -0.91
N ARG A 265 9.53 23.88 -0.50
CA ARG A 265 10.96 24.19 -0.57
C ARG A 265 11.71 23.27 0.38
N ASN A 266 11.36 23.25 1.66
CA ASN A 266 11.94 22.41 2.71
C ASN A 266 10.80 21.75 3.50
N LEU A 267 11.03 20.57 4.08
CA LEU A 267 10.07 19.90 4.95
C LEU A 267 10.71 19.61 6.30
N ASP A 268 10.33 20.41 7.29
CA ASP A 268 10.99 20.56 8.60
C ASP A 268 9.99 20.64 9.77
N GLY A 269 8.88 19.90 9.69
CA GLY A 269 7.82 19.76 10.69
C GLY A 269 6.74 18.83 10.16
N ASP A 270 5.79 18.43 11.01
CA ASP A 270 4.77 17.46 10.62
C ASP A 270 3.99 17.91 9.36
N PHE A 271 3.68 16.94 8.50
CA PHE A 271 2.97 17.14 7.25
C PHE A 271 2.03 15.97 7.00
N THR A 272 0.76 16.17 7.34
CA THR A 272 -0.22 15.10 7.53
C THR A 272 -1.62 15.56 7.10
N LEU A 273 -2.62 14.68 7.24
CA LEU A 273 -4.02 14.96 6.91
C LEU A 273 -4.64 16.04 7.80
N LYS A 274 -4.09 16.27 9.00
CA LYS A 274 -4.64 17.21 10.00
C LYS A 274 -3.69 18.32 10.43
N TYR A 275 -2.39 18.06 10.37
CA TYR A 275 -1.34 18.93 10.87
C TYR A 275 -0.29 19.14 9.79
N SER A 276 -0.05 20.39 9.44
CA SER A 276 0.90 20.73 8.39
C SER A 276 1.56 22.10 8.61
N LEU A 277 2.60 22.38 7.83
CA LEU A 277 3.25 23.67 7.75
C LEU A 277 2.27 24.76 7.26
N SER A 278 2.26 25.90 7.96
CA SER A 278 1.51 27.09 7.52
C SER A 278 2.18 27.76 6.32
N SER A 279 1.50 27.91 5.19
CA SER A 279 2.07 28.67 4.06
C SER A 279 2.34 30.13 4.39
N SER A 280 1.46 30.80 5.16
CA SER A 280 1.65 32.21 5.53
C SER A 280 2.69 32.49 6.63
N VAL A 281 3.18 31.48 7.36
CA VAL A 281 4.24 31.65 8.38
C VAL A 281 5.58 31.12 7.90
N ALA A 282 5.57 29.95 7.23
CA ALA A 282 6.79 29.28 6.75
C ALA A 282 7.56 30.11 5.71
N GLU A 283 6.89 31.03 4.99
CA GLU A 283 7.54 31.95 4.06
C GLU A 283 8.58 32.89 4.71
N ASN A 284 8.44 33.22 6.02
CA ASN A 284 9.27 34.23 6.70
C ASN A 284 10.39 33.66 7.58
N GLY A 285 10.55 32.33 7.69
CA GLY A 285 11.54 31.71 8.56
C GLY A 285 11.65 30.21 8.34
N ASP A 286 12.88 29.73 8.24
CA ASP A 286 13.28 28.37 7.83
C ASP A 286 13.29 27.40 9.03
N PHE A 287 12.15 27.21 9.70
CA PHE A 287 12.00 26.31 10.86
C PHE A 287 10.57 25.76 10.96
N GLY A 288 10.43 24.53 11.47
CA GLY A 288 9.16 23.85 11.72
C GLY A 288 8.14 24.73 12.41
N TYR A 289 6.99 24.88 11.75
CA TYR A 289 5.86 25.63 12.27
C TYR A 289 4.55 24.96 11.87
N THR A 290 4.31 23.79 12.47
CA THR A 290 3.10 22.99 12.23
C THR A 290 1.88 23.58 12.91
N ILE A 291 0.78 23.62 12.17
CA ILE A 291 -0.54 24.08 12.60
C ILE A 291 -1.61 23.06 12.22
N GLY A 292 -2.72 23.05 12.96
CA GLY A 292 -3.90 22.25 12.64
C GLY A 292 -4.84 22.91 11.64
N VAL A 293 -5.71 22.08 11.06
CA VAL A 293 -6.83 22.47 10.17
C VAL A 293 -7.76 23.54 10.76
N ASP A 294 -7.85 23.60 12.10
CA ASP A 294 -8.73 24.51 12.84
C ASP A 294 -8.06 25.83 13.25
N SER A 295 -6.82 26.07 12.83
CA SER A 295 -6.00 27.21 13.27
C SER A 295 -6.55 28.60 12.85
N GLY A 296 -7.63 28.65 12.07
CA GLY A 296 -8.58 29.77 11.92
C GLY A 296 -8.08 31.05 11.22
N LYS A 297 -6.77 31.32 11.21
CA LYS A 297 -6.12 32.46 10.52
C LYS A 297 -4.97 32.04 9.61
N LYS A 298 -4.70 30.75 9.56
CA LYS A 298 -3.55 30.16 8.89
C LYS A 298 -4.05 29.08 7.93
N ASP A 299 -3.21 28.84 6.95
CA ASP A 299 -3.44 28.13 5.71
C ASP A 299 -2.56 26.86 5.72
N PRO A 300 -3.02 25.75 6.32
CA PRO A 300 -2.30 24.49 6.27
C PRO A 300 -2.40 23.87 4.88
N LYS A 301 -1.30 23.27 4.40
CA LYS A 301 -1.29 22.43 3.18
C LYS A 301 -1.32 20.96 3.59
N LEU A 302 -2.45 20.30 3.53
CA LEU A 302 -2.61 18.96 4.10
C LEU A 302 -2.45 17.91 3.00
N THR A 303 -2.09 16.71 3.39
CA THR A 303 -2.34 15.49 2.61
C THR A 303 -3.79 15.04 2.76
N THR A 304 -4.19 14.02 2.01
CA THR A 304 -5.57 13.53 1.91
C THR A 304 -5.60 12.01 1.85
N ASP A 305 -6.81 11.41 1.92
CA ASP A 305 -6.99 9.98 1.62
C ASP A 305 -7.18 9.71 0.11
N TYR A 306 -6.67 10.61 -0.74
CA TYR A 306 -6.56 10.43 -2.18
C TYR A 306 -5.09 10.40 -2.57
N ASN A 307 -4.83 9.95 -3.80
CA ASN A 307 -3.55 10.08 -4.48
C ASN A 307 -2.99 11.50 -4.41
N ASP A 308 -2.07 11.70 -3.50
CA ASP A 308 -1.33 12.92 -3.30
C ASP A 308 -0.03 12.88 -4.11
N THR A 309 0.44 14.06 -4.50
CA THR A 309 1.76 14.20 -5.10
C THR A 309 2.54 15.30 -4.40
N ILE A 310 3.63 14.91 -3.74
CA ILE A 310 4.47 15.80 -2.95
C ILE A 310 5.88 15.87 -3.53
N TYR A 311 6.35 17.10 -3.77
CA TYR A 311 7.71 17.39 -4.16
C TYR A 311 8.43 18.21 -3.10
N VAL A 312 9.52 17.69 -2.54
CA VAL A 312 10.37 18.41 -1.58
C VAL A 312 11.67 18.87 -2.24
N GLY A 313 11.89 20.18 -2.27
CA GLY A 313 13.09 20.81 -2.82
C GLY A 313 13.11 20.96 -4.34
N TYR A 314 12.03 20.61 -5.04
CA TYR A 314 11.99 20.73 -6.50
C TYR A 314 11.52 22.09 -7.00
N TYR A 315 10.42 22.58 -6.45
CA TYR A 315 9.79 23.81 -6.90
C TYR A 315 9.43 24.69 -5.71
N GLN A 316 9.45 26.00 -5.95
CA GLN A 316 8.95 27.01 -5.02
C GLN A 316 8.13 27.98 -5.85
N ASP A 317 6.85 28.13 -5.51
CA ASP A 317 5.89 29.03 -6.17
C ASP A 317 5.86 28.83 -7.70
N GLY A 318 5.89 27.55 -8.12
CA GLY A 318 5.88 27.15 -9.54
C GLY A 318 7.21 27.26 -10.29
N SER A 319 8.26 27.77 -9.65
CA SER A 319 9.60 27.87 -10.25
C SER A 319 10.53 26.78 -9.74
N GLU A 320 11.32 26.17 -10.62
CA GLU A 320 12.32 25.19 -10.22
C GLU A 320 13.35 25.83 -9.28
N THR A 321 13.56 25.24 -8.10
CA THR A 321 14.57 25.73 -7.16
C THR A 321 15.97 25.28 -7.60
N SER A 322 17.00 26.00 -7.18
CA SER A 322 18.39 25.53 -7.28
C SER A 322 18.90 24.86 -6.00
N SER A 323 18.09 24.77 -4.94
CA SER A 323 18.48 24.20 -3.64
C SER A 323 18.18 22.71 -3.58
N TYR A 324 18.98 21.98 -2.79
CA TYR A 324 18.67 20.62 -2.36
C TYR A 324 18.08 20.73 -0.98
N SER A 325 16.88 20.21 -0.84
CA SER A 325 16.15 20.32 0.40
C SER A 325 15.81 18.95 0.90
N ASN A 326 16.02 18.79 2.19
CA ASN A 326 15.90 17.52 2.86
C ASN A 326 14.49 17.38 3.42
N LEU A 327 14.10 16.15 3.68
CA LEU A 327 13.23 15.90 4.81
C LEU A 327 14.11 15.93 6.05
N ALA A 328 13.86 16.89 6.91
CA ALA A 328 14.68 17.14 8.06
C ALA A 328 13.79 17.49 9.24
N ASN A 329 14.42 17.54 10.40
CA ASN A 329 13.77 17.94 11.61
C ASN A 329 14.54 19.12 12.19
N SER A 330 13.79 20.17 12.45
CA SER A 330 14.17 21.28 13.30
C SER A 330 13.14 21.36 14.41
N GLN A 331 13.51 21.87 15.59
CA GLN A 331 12.54 22.02 16.69
C GLN A 331 11.29 22.73 16.18
N ASP A 332 10.20 21.97 16.03
CA ASP A 332 8.93 22.47 15.55
C ASP A 332 8.32 23.31 16.66
N ASN A 333 8.26 24.62 16.41
CA ASN A 333 7.73 25.58 17.37
C ASN A 333 6.25 25.91 17.06
N GLY A 334 5.65 25.18 16.12
CA GLY A 334 4.24 25.22 15.84
C GLY A 334 3.42 24.80 17.06
N PRO A 335 2.21 25.38 17.25
CA PRO A 335 1.33 25.01 18.36
C PRO A 335 0.92 23.53 18.34
N ASP A 336 1.01 22.86 17.18
CA ASP A 336 0.52 21.52 16.96
C ASP A 336 1.61 20.48 16.66
N GLY A 337 2.89 20.85 16.73
CA GLY A 337 4.03 19.97 16.41
C GLY A 337 4.28 18.79 17.36
N THR A 338 3.34 18.46 18.26
CA THR A 338 3.35 17.18 19.00
C THR A 338 2.12 16.34 18.74
N LYS A 339 1.15 16.85 17.99
CA LYS A 339 -0.18 16.24 17.90
C LYS A 339 -0.16 14.98 17.05
N THR A 340 0.72 14.90 16.06
CA THR A 340 0.90 13.71 15.22
C THR A 340 1.58 12.59 16.00
N ASP A 341 2.76 12.85 16.56
CA ASP A 341 3.68 11.80 17.04
C ASP A 341 4.14 11.96 18.51
N GLY A 342 3.63 12.98 19.20
CA GLY A 342 3.99 13.30 20.58
C GLY A 342 5.31 14.06 20.73
N ASN A 343 5.99 14.46 19.63
CA ASN A 343 7.36 14.96 19.69
C ASN A 343 7.71 16.04 18.64
N GLN A 344 7.84 17.29 19.10
CA GLN A 344 8.30 18.48 18.33
C GLN A 344 9.69 18.35 17.68
N SER A 345 10.41 17.28 17.97
CA SER A 345 11.74 17.00 17.42
C SER A 345 11.71 15.74 16.56
N ILE A 346 10.58 15.41 15.97
CA ILE A 346 10.45 14.48 14.87
C ILE A 346 9.62 15.19 13.81
N THR A 347 10.00 15.02 12.55
CA THR A 347 9.14 15.39 11.44
C THR A 347 8.43 14.13 10.99
N THR A 348 7.11 14.10 11.16
CA THR A 348 6.27 13.01 10.66
C THR A 348 5.50 13.44 9.41
N VAL A 349 5.72 12.72 8.33
CA VAL A 349 4.96 12.83 7.08
C VAL A 349 3.99 11.68 7.01
N ASP A 350 2.74 11.96 6.69
CA ASP A 350 1.66 10.99 6.55
C ASP A 350 0.93 11.31 5.25
N LEU A 351 1.07 10.44 4.24
CA LEU A 351 0.46 10.68 2.93
C LEU A 351 -1.01 10.25 2.91
N GLY A 352 -1.39 9.26 3.71
CA GLY A 352 -2.78 8.90 3.96
C GLY A 352 -3.13 7.57 3.29
N ALA A 353 -4.30 7.50 2.67
CA ALA A 353 -4.63 6.41 1.76
C ALA A 353 -4.58 6.91 0.31
N GLY A 354 -4.55 5.99 -0.64
CA GLY A 354 -4.46 6.28 -2.07
C GLY A 354 -3.10 5.88 -2.63
N ASP A 355 -2.97 5.86 -3.96
CA ASP A 355 -1.65 5.64 -4.59
C ASP A 355 -0.85 6.96 -4.62
N ASP A 356 -0.01 7.18 -3.61
CA ASP A 356 0.69 8.43 -3.36
C ASP A 356 2.07 8.52 -4.02
N LEU A 357 2.52 9.74 -4.31
CA LEU A 357 3.86 10.01 -4.83
C LEU A 357 4.58 11.04 -3.97
N MET A 358 5.63 10.62 -3.27
CA MET A 358 6.56 11.53 -2.60
C MET A 358 7.94 11.53 -3.27
N VAL A 359 8.39 12.72 -3.69
CA VAL A 359 9.73 12.89 -4.29
C VAL A 359 10.55 13.92 -3.52
N ILE A 360 11.67 13.47 -2.97
CA ILE A 360 12.58 14.32 -2.19
C ILE A 360 13.87 14.58 -2.97
N ARG A 361 14.21 15.87 -3.11
CA ARG A 361 15.43 16.26 -3.82
C ARG A 361 16.69 16.06 -3.00
N GLY A 362 16.61 16.11 -1.68
CA GLY A 362 17.72 16.00 -0.74
C GLY A 362 17.72 14.68 0.03
N ASN A 363 18.22 14.74 1.26
CA ASN A 363 18.34 13.60 2.17
C ASN A 363 17.08 13.42 3.02
N MET A 364 16.94 12.24 3.61
CA MET A 364 16.13 12.03 4.82
C MET A 364 17.07 12.08 6.03
N LEU A 365 16.96 13.13 6.85
CA LEU A 365 17.82 13.28 8.02
C LEU A 365 17.28 12.48 9.21
N THR A 366 18.10 12.36 10.26
CA THR A 366 17.71 11.71 11.52
C THR A 366 16.44 12.34 12.11
N ASN A 367 15.65 11.56 12.87
CA ASN A 367 14.38 11.96 13.46
C ASN A 367 13.35 12.42 12.42
N THR A 368 13.23 11.66 11.34
CA THR A 368 12.19 11.83 10.33
C THR A 368 11.44 10.51 10.16
N ARG A 369 10.14 10.58 9.92
CA ARG A 369 9.29 9.44 9.65
C ARG A 369 8.41 9.79 8.47
N VAL A 370 8.33 8.88 7.51
CA VAL A 370 7.38 8.96 6.40
C VAL A 370 6.52 7.72 6.48
N TYR A 371 5.22 7.93 6.52
CA TYR A 371 4.18 6.93 6.35
C TYR A 371 3.59 7.23 4.97
N ALA A 372 3.77 6.29 4.03
CA ALA A 372 3.15 6.42 2.72
C ALA A 372 1.66 6.08 2.87
N GLY A 373 1.37 4.91 3.42
CA GLY A 373 0.05 4.59 3.94
C GLY A 373 -0.62 3.53 3.09
N GLU A 374 -1.95 3.53 3.03
CA GLU A 374 -2.63 2.44 2.32
C GLU A 374 -2.73 2.75 0.83
N GLY A 375 -2.20 1.89 -0.04
CA GLY A 375 -2.23 2.11 -1.49
C GLY A 375 -0.90 1.76 -2.14
N ASN A 376 -0.81 1.82 -3.47
CA ASN A 376 0.45 1.52 -4.17
C ASN A 376 1.29 2.80 -4.28
N ASP A 377 2.13 3.00 -3.29
CA ASP A 377 2.85 4.25 -3.10
C ASP A 377 4.21 4.27 -3.79
N THR A 378 4.64 5.48 -4.14
CA THR A 378 5.95 5.71 -4.72
C THR A 378 6.73 6.72 -3.91
N PHE A 379 7.80 6.27 -3.27
CA PHE A 379 8.79 7.13 -2.61
C PHE A 379 10.07 7.21 -3.42
N THR A 380 10.47 8.41 -3.81
CA THR A 380 11.68 8.64 -4.61
C THR A 380 12.60 9.69 -3.98
N MET A 381 13.85 9.31 -3.75
CA MET A 381 14.95 10.25 -3.53
C MET A 381 15.77 10.37 -4.83
N ASP A 382 15.56 11.46 -5.57
CA ASP A 382 16.24 11.75 -6.85
C ASP A 382 16.62 13.24 -6.94
N GLY A 383 17.47 13.62 -7.89
CA GLY A 383 17.78 15.03 -8.13
C GLY A 383 18.33 15.29 -9.52
N MET A 384 18.12 16.50 -10.04
CA MET A 384 18.58 16.90 -11.38
C MET A 384 20.11 17.12 -11.52
N ASN A 385 20.94 16.66 -10.58
CA ASN A 385 22.39 16.98 -10.50
C ASN A 385 23.24 15.87 -9.84
N THR A 386 24.57 16.02 -9.84
CA THR A 386 25.54 15.02 -9.35
C THR A 386 25.66 14.86 -7.81
N ALA A 387 24.82 15.52 -7.01
CA ALA A 387 24.92 15.40 -5.55
C ALA A 387 24.47 14.00 -5.09
N LEU A 388 25.03 13.54 -3.96
CA LEU A 388 24.71 12.24 -3.37
C LEU A 388 23.55 12.31 -2.38
N ARG A 389 22.89 11.18 -2.08
CA ARG A 389 21.69 11.08 -1.24
C ARG A 389 21.79 10.01 -0.16
N SER A 390 21.34 10.28 1.05
CA SER A 390 21.33 9.26 2.10
C SER A 390 20.11 9.43 2.99
N MET A 391 19.57 8.32 3.46
CA MET A 391 18.79 8.32 4.69
C MET A 391 19.76 8.12 5.86
N TYR A 392 19.59 8.92 6.90
CA TYR A 392 20.48 8.92 8.06
C TYR A 392 19.96 7.95 9.13
N ALA A 393 20.85 7.48 10.00
CA ALA A 393 20.43 6.67 11.14
C ALA A 393 19.36 7.40 11.97
N GLY A 394 18.29 6.68 12.32
CA GLY A 394 17.12 7.23 13.02
C GLY A 394 16.10 7.94 12.12
N SER A 395 16.19 7.79 10.80
CA SER A 395 15.08 8.08 9.88
C SER A 395 14.34 6.79 9.54
N TYR A 396 13.01 6.87 9.43
CA TYR A 396 12.13 5.74 9.12
C TYR A 396 11.29 6.04 7.88
N LEU A 397 11.18 5.06 7.00
CA LEU A 397 10.23 5.02 5.89
C LEU A 397 9.35 3.79 6.11
N PHE A 398 8.05 4.01 6.22
CA PHE A 398 7.01 2.99 6.31
C PHE A 398 6.14 3.15 5.08
N MET A 399 6.20 2.17 4.18
CA MET A 399 5.37 2.19 2.97
C MET A 399 3.96 1.64 3.23
N GLU A 400 3.82 0.79 4.25
CA GLU A 400 2.54 0.23 4.74
C GLU A 400 1.92 -0.80 3.77
N SER A 401 0.62 -0.80 3.54
CA SER A 401 -0.04 -1.89 2.81
C SER A 401 -0.32 -1.47 1.36
N GLY A 402 0.21 -2.24 0.41
CA GLY A 402 0.19 -1.88 -0.99
C GLY A 402 1.31 -2.53 -1.78
N ASN A 403 1.37 -2.30 -3.10
CA ASN A 403 2.53 -2.70 -3.90
C ASN A 403 3.42 -1.49 -4.14
N ASP A 404 4.40 -1.31 -3.28
CA ASP A 404 5.09 -0.05 -3.14
C ASP A 404 6.39 0.01 -3.92
N THR A 405 6.78 1.22 -4.29
CA THR A 405 8.02 1.47 -5.03
C THR A 405 8.89 2.50 -4.31
N VAL A 406 10.04 2.04 -3.82
CA VAL A 406 11.05 2.89 -3.19
C VAL A 406 12.29 2.98 -4.07
N THR A 407 12.66 4.19 -4.46
CA THR A 407 13.87 4.45 -5.26
C THR A 407 14.77 5.48 -4.61
N ILE A 408 16.00 5.10 -4.27
CA ILE A 408 17.03 5.99 -3.73
C ILE A 408 18.18 6.09 -4.73
N LYS A 409 18.15 7.10 -5.59
CA LYS A 409 19.18 7.30 -6.62
C LYS A 409 20.40 8.03 -6.06
N ARG A 410 21.54 7.85 -6.74
CA ARG A 410 22.80 8.55 -6.45
C ARG A 410 23.13 8.55 -4.96
N THR A 411 23.07 7.38 -4.32
CA THR A 411 23.22 7.31 -2.88
C THR A 411 24.64 7.72 -2.46
N GLY A 412 24.76 8.36 -1.30
CA GLY A 412 26.01 8.66 -0.63
C GLY A 412 26.77 7.39 -0.25
N VAL A 413 27.88 7.57 0.45
CA VAL A 413 28.73 6.44 0.88
C VAL A 413 27.91 5.42 1.70
N THR A 414 26.91 5.87 2.46
CA THR A 414 26.12 5.00 3.33
C THR A 414 24.66 5.47 3.40
N ASN A 415 23.72 4.53 3.32
CA ASN A 415 22.31 4.66 3.65
C ASN A 415 22.03 3.89 4.93
N ALA A 416 21.69 4.61 6.01
CA ALA A 416 21.49 4.06 7.34
C ALA A 416 20.05 4.18 7.84
N GLY A 417 19.12 4.58 6.97
CA GLY A 417 17.70 4.63 7.29
C GLY A 417 17.14 3.25 7.61
N GLN A 418 16.00 3.21 8.29
CA GLN A 418 15.21 2.00 8.47
C GLN A 418 14.05 2.07 7.48
N ILE A 419 13.94 1.08 6.62
CA ILE A 419 12.94 1.05 5.54
C ILE A 419 12.10 -0.19 5.75
N TYR A 420 10.79 -0.01 5.87
CA TYR A 420 9.79 -1.05 5.93
C TYR A 420 8.92 -0.86 4.71
N LEU A 421 8.95 -1.83 3.80
CA LEU A 421 8.07 -1.80 2.63
C LEU A 421 6.65 -2.24 3.00
N GLY A 422 6.47 -2.90 4.15
CA GLY A 422 5.15 -3.24 4.67
C GLY A 422 4.61 -4.51 4.04
N SER A 423 3.30 -4.60 3.77
CA SER A 423 2.70 -5.79 3.18
C SER A 423 2.37 -5.58 1.71
N GLY A 424 2.76 -6.51 0.85
CA GLY A 424 2.39 -6.53 -0.57
C GLY A 424 3.59 -6.81 -1.47
N SER A 425 3.44 -6.61 -2.78
CA SER A 425 4.52 -6.92 -3.74
C SER A 425 5.37 -5.70 -4.04
N ASP A 426 6.46 -5.54 -3.29
CA ASP A 426 7.20 -4.29 -3.28
C ASP A 426 8.45 -4.28 -4.17
N THR A 427 8.88 -3.07 -4.51
CA THR A 427 10.10 -2.83 -5.28
C THR A 427 11.01 -1.83 -4.59
N PHE A 428 12.22 -2.25 -4.24
CA PHE A 428 13.27 -1.38 -3.73
C PHE A 428 14.47 -1.28 -4.68
N THR A 429 14.84 -0.07 -5.05
CA THR A 429 16.06 0.21 -5.82
C THR A 429 16.96 1.24 -5.14
N GLN A 430 18.21 0.86 -4.88
CA GLN A 430 19.24 1.77 -4.36
C GLN A 430 20.43 1.91 -5.31
N GLY A 431 20.86 3.15 -5.50
CA GLY A 431 22.01 3.48 -6.35
C GLY A 431 21.66 3.53 -7.83
N ASP A 432 22.68 3.71 -8.66
CA ASP A 432 22.54 3.76 -10.11
C ASP A 432 23.28 2.60 -10.76
N ALA A 433 22.74 2.08 -11.86
CA ALA A 433 23.35 0.97 -12.61
C ALA A 433 24.74 1.26 -13.20
N ASN A 434 25.19 2.53 -13.20
CA ASN A 434 26.52 2.90 -13.64
C ASN A 434 27.44 3.10 -12.42
N ASP A 435 28.70 2.68 -12.52
CA ASP A 435 29.68 2.60 -11.42
C ASP A 435 30.01 3.93 -10.70
N GLN A 436 29.34 5.04 -11.03
CA GLN A 436 29.64 6.36 -10.50
C GLN A 436 29.28 6.53 -9.02
N ASN A 437 28.44 5.65 -8.44
CA ASN A 437 27.99 5.76 -7.05
C ASN A 437 28.09 4.39 -6.35
N ASN A 438 29.18 4.16 -5.60
CA ASN A 438 29.28 3.00 -4.72
C ASN A 438 28.43 3.25 -3.48
N THR A 439 27.27 2.60 -3.42
CA THR A 439 26.31 2.77 -2.32
C THR A 439 26.50 1.68 -1.27
N GLU A 440 26.22 1.97 0.00
CA GLU A 440 26.20 0.96 1.06
C GLU A 440 24.86 1.07 1.80
N LEU A 441 24.05 0.01 1.78
CA LEU A 441 22.92 -0.11 2.71
C LEU A 441 23.46 -0.65 4.05
N SER A 442 23.50 0.20 5.07
CA SER A 442 23.93 -0.17 6.43
C SER A 442 22.77 -0.22 7.43
N GLY A 443 21.59 0.23 7.03
CA GLY A 443 20.37 0.16 7.83
C GLY A 443 19.62 -1.16 7.62
N LEU A 444 18.34 -1.16 8.03
CA LEU A 444 17.42 -2.26 7.79
C LEU A 444 16.61 -1.97 6.53
N LEU A 445 16.46 -2.99 5.68
CA LEU A 445 15.42 -3.08 4.66
C LEU A 445 14.54 -4.28 4.99
N ASP A 446 13.30 -4.01 5.38
CA ASP A 446 12.29 -5.01 5.70
C ASP A 446 11.26 -5.04 4.56
N LEU A 447 10.99 -6.24 4.04
CA LEU A 447 10.17 -6.50 2.86
C LEU A 447 8.83 -7.16 3.25
N GLY A 448 8.33 -6.93 4.47
CA GLY A 448 7.12 -7.60 4.98
C GLY A 448 7.40 -8.84 5.83
N SER A 449 8.50 -8.80 6.60
CA SER A 449 9.03 -9.95 7.33
C SER A 449 8.33 -10.32 8.65
N GLY A 450 7.18 -9.71 8.92
CA GLY A 450 6.32 -10.04 10.04
C GLY A 450 5.80 -11.48 9.94
N THR A 451 5.36 -12.03 11.07
CA THR A 451 4.87 -13.42 11.16
C THR A 451 3.38 -13.44 11.50
N GLN A 452 2.66 -14.50 11.12
CA GLN A 452 1.21 -14.62 11.39
C GLN A 452 0.82 -14.42 12.86
N ASP A 453 1.72 -14.77 13.79
CA ASP A 453 1.47 -14.66 15.22
C ASP A 453 1.80 -13.26 15.78
N LYS A 454 2.57 -12.43 15.05
CA LYS A 454 3.04 -11.13 15.53
C LYS A 454 3.61 -10.23 14.42
N SER A 455 3.07 -9.01 14.30
CA SER A 455 3.72 -7.89 13.59
C SER A 455 5.10 -7.60 14.20
N ASN A 456 6.07 -7.28 13.35
CA ASN A 456 7.44 -6.93 13.70
C ASN A 456 7.74 -5.42 13.56
N MET A 457 6.71 -4.58 13.37
CA MET A 457 6.88 -3.13 13.30
C MET A 457 7.64 -2.57 14.52
N PRO A 458 8.53 -1.58 14.31
CA PRO A 458 9.38 -1.05 15.37
C PRO A 458 8.56 -0.21 16.36
N ASN A 459 9.10 0.07 17.55
CA ASN A 459 8.43 0.94 18.53
C ASN A 459 8.22 2.38 18.03
N GLU A 460 8.99 2.79 17.02
CA GLU A 460 8.91 4.08 16.37
C GLU A 460 7.73 4.21 15.41
N TYR A 461 7.18 3.08 14.96
CA TYR A 461 5.94 3.06 14.20
C TYR A 461 4.76 3.38 15.12
N LEU A 462 3.94 4.34 14.72
CA LEU A 462 2.74 4.77 15.42
C LEU A 462 1.56 4.48 14.50
N SER A 463 0.57 3.73 14.99
CA SER A 463 -0.62 3.44 14.19
C SER A 463 -1.67 4.56 14.19
N VAL A 464 -1.56 5.53 15.11
CA VAL A 464 -2.53 6.63 15.23
C VAL A 464 -1.89 7.93 15.68
N TYR A 465 -2.54 9.06 15.39
CA TYR A 465 -2.16 10.37 15.91
C TYR A 465 -2.20 10.43 17.44
N GLN A 466 -1.28 11.20 18.01
CA GLN A 466 -1.10 11.40 19.45
C GLN A 466 -1.97 12.53 20.04
N ASP A 467 -2.94 13.06 19.28
CA ASP A 467 -3.89 14.10 19.71
C ASP A 467 -5.13 13.53 20.42
N GLY A 468 -5.28 12.21 20.44
CA GLY A 468 -6.42 11.49 21.04
C GLY A 468 -7.61 11.28 20.09
N SER A 469 -7.48 11.62 18.80
CA SER A 469 -8.51 11.38 17.77
C SER A 469 -8.65 9.91 17.40
N ASN A 470 -7.59 9.11 17.55
CA ASN A 470 -7.43 7.77 16.97
C ASN A 470 -7.49 7.75 15.43
N LEU A 471 -7.19 8.90 14.78
CA LEU A 471 -6.98 8.93 13.34
C LEU A 471 -5.72 8.11 13.01
N SER A 472 -5.82 7.28 11.97
CA SER A 472 -4.76 6.36 11.54
C SER A 472 -3.56 7.13 11.00
N LEU A 473 -2.35 6.61 11.26
CA LEU A 473 -1.10 6.96 10.55
C LEU A 473 -0.72 5.87 9.53
N GLY A 474 -1.48 4.79 9.51
CA GLY A 474 -1.11 3.50 8.94
C GLY A 474 -1.67 2.41 9.84
N ASN A 475 -2.05 1.27 9.25
CA ASN A 475 -2.52 0.12 10.02
C ASN A 475 -1.89 -1.20 9.57
N ASP A 476 -0.77 -1.11 8.86
CA ASP A 476 -0.06 -2.28 8.38
C ASP A 476 0.54 -3.10 9.52
N ASN A 477 0.66 -4.40 9.27
CA ASN A 477 1.26 -5.36 10.19
C ASN A 477 2.66 -5.81 9.74
N ASN A 478 3.12 -5.36 8.57
CA ASN A 478 4.37 -5.71 7.90
C ASN A 478 4.46 -7.22 7.66
N ILE A 479 3.37 -7.85 7.23
CA ILE A 479 3.27 -9.29 6.94
C ILE A 479 2.81 -9.48 5.51
N ASP A 480 3.68 -10.02 4.67
CA ASP A 480 3.32 -10.43 3.32
C ASP A 480 2.39 -11.63 3.28
N ALA A 481 1.54 -11.67 2.25
CA ALA A 481 0.90 -12.90 1.84
C ALA A 481 1.90 -13.79 1.08
N VAL A 482 1.68 -15.11 1.13
CA VAL A 482 2.48 -16.11 0.38
C VAL A 482 2.46 -15.94 -1.15
N THR A 483 1.63 -15.02 -1.68
CA THR A 483 1.54 -14.71 -3.11
C THR A 483 2.30 -13.47 -3.51
N ASP A 484 2.74 -12.69 -2.53
CA ASP A 484 3.38 -11.41 -2.75
C ASP A 484 4.83 -11.63 -3.21
N VAL A 485 5.34 -10.69 -3.99
CA VAL A 485 6.66 -10.81 -4.63
C VAL A 485 7.44 -9.52 -4.48
N ASN A 486 8.52 -9.56 -3.72
CA ASN A 486 9.40 -8.43 -3.53
C ASN A 486 10.59 -8.47 -4.51
N THR A 487 10.97 -7.29 -4.99
CA THR A 487 12.13 -7.11 -5.88
C THR A 487 13.08 -6.06 -5.33
N VAL A 488 14.30 -6.49 -5.00
CA VAL A 488 15.34 -5.63 -4.43
C VAL A 488 16.54 -5.55 -5.37
N THR A 489 16.93 -4.35 -5.76
CA THR A 489 18.19 -4.10 -6.48
C THR A 489 19.04 -3.06 -5.76
N ILE A 490 20.22 -3.46 -5.31
CA ILE A 490 21.20 -2.60 -4.66
C ILE A 490 22.44 -2.53 -5.55
N TYR A 491 22.61 -1.39 -6.22
CA TYR A 491 23.82 -1.06 -6.96
C TYR A 491 24.93 -0.62 -5.98
N GLY A 492 25.48 -1.59 -5.25
CA GLY A 492 26.38 -1.33 -4.15
C GLY A 492 26.57 -2.51 -3.21
N SER A 493 26.93 -2.19 -1.98
CA SER A 493 27.18 -3.13 -0.90
C SER A 493 26.05 -3.09 0.15
N VAL A 494 25.95 -4.14 0.95
CA VAL A 494 25.06 -4.24 2.11
C VAL A 494 25.88 -4.64 3.32
N SER A 495 25.89 -3.80 4.34
CA SER A 495 26.46 -4.11 5.66
C SER A 495 25.41 -4.18 6.77
N GLY A 496 24.18 -3.75 6.46
CA GLY A 496 23.02 -3.84 7.33
C GLY A 496 22.28 -5.15 7.20
N GLU A 497 20.96 -5.09 7.21
CA GLU A 497 20.08 -6.27 7.24
C GLU A 497 18.99 -6.15 6.17
N ILE A 498 18.70 -7.27 5.49
CA ILE A 498 17.54 -7.42 4.60
C ILE A 498 16.68 -8.57 5.12
N LEU A 499 15.40 -8.32 5.33
CA LEU A 499 14.43 -9.30 5.82
C LEU A 499 13.26 -9.43 4.84
N GLY A 500 12.97 -10.66 4.41
CA GLY A 500 11.95 -11.02 3.42
C GLY A 500 10.57 -11.24 4.03
N GLY A 501 10.24 -12.49 4.38
CA GLY A 501 9.03 -12.86 5.10
C GLY A 501 8.39 -14.12 4.55
N TYR A 502 7.09 -14.03 4.26
CA TYR A 502 6.33 -15.10 3.59
C TYR A 502 6.28 -14.92 2.06
N GLY A 503 6.45 -13.70 1.53
CA GLY A 503 6.43 -13.46 0.09
C GLY A 503 7.67 -14.06 -0.59
N SER A 504 7.66 -14.11 -1.93
CA SER A 504 8.87 -14.46 -2.68
C SER A 504 9.80 -13.26 -2.84
N ASP A 505 11.04 -13.36 -2.39
CA ASP A 505 12.01 -12.27 -2.38
C ASP A 505 13.09 -12.42 -3.44
N ASN A 506 13.23 -11.40 -4.30
CA ASN A 506 14.23 -11.38 -5.37
C ASN A 506 15.28 -10.30 -5.13
N ILE A 507 16.43 -10.68 -4.55
CA ILE A 507 17.46 -9.76 -4.09
C ILE A 507 18.69 -9.79 -4.99
N THR A 508 19.10 -8.62 -5.49
CA THR A 508 20.36 -8.42 -6.21
C THR A 508 21.24 -7.37 -5.52
N ILE A 509 22.43 -7.79 -5.08
CA ILE A 509 23.48 -6.94 -4.51
C ILE A 509 24.68 -6.98 -5.45
N THR A 510 24.97 -5.88 -6.15
CA THR A 510 25.99 -5.91 -7.22
C THR A 510 27.43 -5.92 -6.74
N LYS A 511 27.68 -5.69 -5.43
CA LYS A 511 29.03 -5.74 -4.84
C LYS A 511 29.08 -6.60 -3.59
N ASN A 512 29.29 -6.02 -2.42
CA ASN A 512 29.68 -6.76 -1.22
C ASN A 512 28.50 -6.91 -0.27
N LEU A 513 28.20 -8.14 0.14
CA LEU A 513 27.39 -8.44 1.32
C LEU A 513 28.32 -8.71 2.51
N THR A 514 28.26 -7.84 3.52
CA THR A 514 28.94 -8.03 4.81
C THR A 514 27.99 -8.03 6.00
N GLY A 515 26.71 -7.76 5.75
CA GLY A 515 25.62 -7.82 6.72
C GLY A 515 24.82 -9.12 6.60
N ASN A 516 23.53 -9.06 6.95
CA ASN A 516 22.67 -10.24 7.00
C ASN A 516 21.57 -10.17 5.95
N VAL A 517 21.20 -11.33 5.40
CA VAL A 517 20.01 -11.51 4.55
C VAL A 517 19.24 -12.72 5.10
N SER A 518 17.94 -12.56 5.34
CA SER A 518 17.02 -13.62 5.72
C SER A 518 15.74 -13.47 4.93
N VAL A 519 15.40 -14.40 4.05
CA VAL A 519 14.27 -14.24 3.12
C VAL A 519 13.03 -15.04 3.52
N GLY A 520 13.17 -16.18 4.19
CA GLY A 520 12.07 -16.78 4.94
C GLY A 520 11.41 -17.93 4.20
N ASP A 521 10.09 -17.86 3.97
CA ASP A 521 9.35 -18.93 3.30
C ASP A 521 9.18 -18.62 1.80
N ASN A 522 8.85 -19.64 1.00
CA ASN A 522 8.69 -19.61 -0.47
C ASN A 522 10.00 -19.58 -1.25
N THR A 523 9.90 -19.59 -2.58
CA THR A 523 11.07 -19.58 -3.47
C THR A 523 11.66 -18.19 -3.54
N ASP A 524 12.90 -18.08 -3.06
CA ASP A 524 13.64 -16.84 -2.97
C ASP A 524 14.93 -16.86 -3.79
N THR A 525 15.39 -15.67 -4.16
CA THR A 525 16.66 -15.51 -4.89
C THR A 525 17.57 -14.45 -4.26
N LEU A 526 18.84 -14.80 -4.11
CA LEU A 526 19.91 -13.86 -3.73
C LEU A 526 21.04 -13.92 -4.75
N THR A 527 21.33 -12.81 -5.41
CA THR A 527 22.56 -12.63 -6.19
C THR A 527 23.47 -11.62 -5.51
N ALA A 528 24.71 -12.02 -5.20
CA ALA A 528 25.72 -11.15 -4.60
C ALA A 528 27.07 -11.20 -5.33
N GLY A 529 27.84 -10.12 -5.26
CA GLY A 529 29.24 -10.08 -5.71
C GLY A 529 30.15 -10.88 -4.78
N TRP A 530 30.57 -10.24 -3.69
CA TRP A 530 31.29 -10.88 -2.58
C TRP A 530 30.37 -11.08 -1.38
N ILE A 531 30.50 -12.21 -0.68
CA ILE A 531 29.87 -12.43 0.65
C ILE A 531 30.95 -12.67 1.70
N TYR A 532 31.14 -11.75 2.65
CA TYR A 532 32.21 -11.87 3.63
C TYR A 532 31.98 -11.11 4.93
N GLY A 533 33.01 -10.99 5.78
CA GLY A 533 32.99 -10.06 6.91
C GLY A 533 32.17 -10.52 8.10
N GLY A 534 31.76 -11.79 8.13
CA GLY A 534 30.86 -12.37 9.12
C GLY A 534 29.39 -12.38 8.69
N ALA A 535 29.11 -12.06 7.42
CA ALA A 535 27.75 -12.10 6.86
C ALA A 535 27.06 -13.45 7.09
N THR A 536 25.76 -13.40 7.35
CA THR A 536 24.88 -14.57 7.40
C THR A 536 23.81 -14.46 6.34
N VAL A 537 23.65 -15.51 5.54
CA VAL A 537 22.55 -15.68 4.59
C VAL A 537 21.70 -16.85 5.08
N SER A 538 20.39 -16.65 5.17
CA SER A 538 19.39 -17.67 5.45
C SER A 538 18.32 -17.58 4.38
N MET A 539 18.16 -18.62 3.56
CA MET A 539 17.11 -18.62 2.54
C MET A 539 15.78 -19.09 3.15
N GLY A 540 15.74 -20.25 3.82
CA GLY A 540 14.64 -20.65 4.70
C GLY A 540 13.85 -21.82 4.12
N ASP A 541 12.52 -21.78 4.16
CA ASP A 541 11.67 -22.87 3.65
C ASP A 541 11.26 -22.56 2.20
N GLY A 542 11.69 -23.34 1.22
CA GLY A 542 11.40 -23.06 -0.18
C GLY A 542 12.42 -23.70 -1.10
N ASN A 543 12.21 -23.59 -2.41
CA ASN A 543 13.24 -23.97 -3.36
C ASN A 543 13.99 -22.71 -3.78
N ASP A 544 15.13 -22.46 -3.16
CA ASP A 544 15.82 -21.18 -3.19
C ASP A 544 17.02 -21.16 -4.13
N THR A 545 17.48 -19.97 -4.46
CA THR A 545 18.67 -19.79 -5.29
C THR A 545 19.60 -18.71 -4.78
N VAL A 546 20.83 -19.10 -4.43
CA VAL A 546 21.92 -18.18 -4.09
C VAL A 546 22.97 -18.20 -5.20
N THR A 547 23.26 -17.04 -5.79
CA THR A 547 24.33 -16.87 -6.79
C THR A 547 25.43 -15.95 -6.28
N VAL A 548 26.65 -16.44 -6.24
CA VAL A 548 27.85 -15.69 -5.85
C VAL A 548 28.74 -15.46 -7.07
N THR A 549 28.83 -14.20 -7.49
CA THR A 549 29.47 -13.85 -8.77
C THR A 549 30.97 -13.57 -8.68
N GLU A 550 31.49 -13.20 -7.50
CA GLU A 550 32.93 -12.95 -7.29
C GLU A 550 33.57 -13.88 -6.24
N GLY A 551 32.94 -14.10 -5.09
CA GLY A 551 33.41 -15.08 -4.11
C GLY A 551 32.84 -14.92 -2.71
N ALA A 552 33.16 -15.85 -1.81
CA ALA A 552 32.70 -15.81 -0.43
C ALA A 552 33.78 -16.29 0.55
N TYR A 553 33.94 -15.60 1.68
CA TYR A 553 34.84 -16.03 2.75
C TYR A 553 34.46 -15.42 4.11
N ASN A 554 34.69 -16.11 5.24
CA ASN A 554 34.27 -15.60 6.55
C ASN A 554 32.76 -15.29 6.58
N THR A 555 31.93 -16.27 6.28
CA THR A 555 30.48 -16.13 6.17
C THR A 555 29.80 -17.48 6.42
N THR A 556 28.50 -17.46 6.74
CA THR A 556 27.63 -18.63 6.81
C THR A 556 26.46 -18.43 5.84
N ILE A 557 26.19 -19.44 5.02
CA ILE A 557 25.09 -19.47 4.06
C ILE A 557 24.29 -20.75 4.33
N SER A 558 23.06 -20.61 4.81
CA SER A 558 22.06 -21.70 4.84
C SER A 558 21.12 -21.52 3.65
N LEU A 559 20.87 -22.61 2.93
CA LEU A 559 19.82 -22.68 1.93
C LEU A 559 18.50 -23.00 2.65
N GLY A 560 18.41 -24.10 3.40
CA GLY A 560 17.29 -24.36 4.29
C GLY A 560 16.48 -25.56 3.83
N ALA A 561 15.16 -25.54 3.98
CA ALA A 561 14.34 -26.68 3.62
C ALA A 561 13.78 -26.53 2.20
N GLY A 562 14.11 -27.44 1.29
CA GLY A 562 13.60 -27.51 -0.07
C GLY A 562 14.69 -27.88 -1.06
N ASP A 563 14.36 -28.01 -2.35
CA ASP A 563 15.36 -28.39 -3.35
C ASP A 563 16.09 -27.11 -3.83
N ASP A 564 17.24 -26.80 -3.23
CA ASP A 564 17.91 -25.51 -3.37
C ASP A 564 19.03 -25.48 -4.41
N VAL A 565 19.42 -24.27 -4.82
CA VAL A 565 20.55 -24.04 -5.74
C VAL A 565 21.53 -23.02 -5.15
N PHE A 566 22.76 -23.47 -4.90
CA PHE A 566 23.90 -22.58 -4.65
C PHE A 566 24.83 -22.54 -5.86
N ASP A 567 24.99 -21.39 -6.51
CA ASP A 567 25.88 -21.21 -7.67
C ASP A 567 27.01 -20.23 -7.39
N ALA A 568 28.20 -20.76 -7.12
CA ALA A 568 29.44 -20.00 -6.99
C ALA A 568 30.45 -20.37 -8.09
N THR A 569 29.98 -20.79 -9.28
CA THR A 569 30.84 -21.27 -10.38
C THR A 569 31.88 -20.22 -10.82
N ALA A 570 31.50 -18.94 -10.79
CA ALA A 570 32.39 -17.83 -11.16
C ALA A 570 33.33 -17.40 -10.02
N GLY A 571 33.01 -17.76 -8.78
CA GLY A 571 33.63 -17.19 -7.58
C GLY A 571 34.80 -17.98 -7.00
N VAL A 572 35.47 -17.35 -6.02
CA VAL A 572 36.43 -18.01 -5.12
C VAL A 572 35.78 -18.22 -3.75
N MET A 573 35.71 -19.49 -3.31
CA MET A 573 35.07 -19.89 -2.06
C MET A 573 36.13 -20.22 -1.00
N GLY A 574 36.14 -19.50 0.11
CA GLY A 574 37.13 -19.64 1.19
C GLY A 574 38.40 -18.80 0.96
N ASP A 575 39.56 -19.35 1.31
CA ASP A 575 40.87 -18.67 1.34
C ASP A 575 41.00 -17.57 2.40
N SER A 576 40.35 -17.79 3.54
CA SER A 576 40.46 -16.96 4.75
C SER A 576 40.95 -17.78 5.93
N VAL A 577 41.41 -17.10 6.99
CA VAL A 577 41.68 -17.75 8.29
C VAL A 577 40.40 -18.09 9.06
N SER A 578 39.29 -17.44 8.70
CA SER A 578 37.97 -17.71 9.27
C SER A 578 37.20 -18.71 8.39
N ALA A 579 36.28 -19.45 9.01
CA ALA A 579 35.46 -20.42 8.32
C ALA A 579 34.50 -19.77 7.32
N THR A 580 34.25 -20.48 6.24
CA THR A 580 33.21 -20.18 5.24
C THR A 580 32.33 -21.41 5.20
N LEU A 581 31.05 -21.26 5.54
CA LEU A 581 30.11 -22.38 5.65
C LEU A 581 29.00 -22.21 4.62
N VAL A 582 28.72 -23.28 3.88
CA VAL A 582 27.54 -23.43 3.02
C VAL A 582 26.83 -24.70 3.46
N ASN A 583 25.56 -24.58 3.86
CA ASN A 583 24.71 -25.70 4.26
C ASN A 583 23.51 -25.78 3.32
N GLY A 584 23.26 -26.94 2.73
CA GLY A 584 22.02 -27.21 1.99
C GLY A 584 20.84 -27.38 2.94
N GLU A 585 21.00 -28.23 3.96
CA GLU A 585 19.97 -28.60 4.94
C GLU A 585 19.02 -29.68 4.43
N ASP A 586 17.68 -29.53 4.45
CA ASP A 586 16.76 -30.63 4.10
C ASP A 586 16.28 -30.46 2.64
N GLY A 587 16.58 -31.39 1.73
CA GLY A 587 16.12 -31.32 0.34
C GLY A 587 17.14 -31.88 -0.65
N ASN A 588 16.83 -31.92 -1.94
CA ASN A 588 17.79 -32.38 -2.96
C ASN A 588 18.51 -31.17 -3.57
N ASP A 589 19.64 -30.81 -2.99
CA ASP A 589 20.30 -29.55 -3.28
C ASP A 589 21.29 -29.66 -4.44
N THR A 590 21.44 -28.56 -5.16
CA THR A 590 22.45 -28.40 -6.22
C THR A 590 23.46 -27.33 -5.85
N ILE A 591 24.68 -27.75 -5.49
CA ILE A 591 25.77 -26.84 -5.07
C ILE A 591 26.86 -26.82 -6.14
N LYS A 592 27.08 -25.67 -6.79
CA LYS A 592 28.10 -25.48 -7.84
C LYS A 592 29.25 -24.64 -7.34
N LEU A 593 30.46 -25.18 -7.45
CA LEU A 593 31.67 -24.55 -6.91
C LEU A 593 32.66 -24.18 -8.02
N GLY A 594 33.12 -22.93 -7.96
CA GLY A 594 34.23 -22.39 -8.73
C GLY A 594 35.58 -22.77 -8.13
N THR A 595 36.40 -21.76 -7.82
CA THR A 595 37.70 -21.99 -7.18
C THR A 595 37.52 -22.23 -5.70
N ILE A 596 38.06 -23.33 -5.18
CA ILE A 596 37.98 -23.67 -3.77
C ILE A 596 39.29 -23.33 -3.05
N GLY A 597 39.17 -22.53 -1.99
CA GLY A 597 40.25 -22.10 -1.12
C GLY A 597 40.19 -22.74 0.28
N LYS A 598 40.94 -22.15 1.22
CA LYS A 598 41.07 -22.66 2.59
C LYS A 598 39.88 -22.37 3.48
N ASN A 599 39.65 -23.28 4.44
CA ASN A 599 38.61 -23.15 5.46
C ASN A 599 37.19 -22.96 4.88
N LEU A 600 36.95 -23.52 3.70
CA LEU A 600 35.60 -23.74 3.19
C LEU A 600 35.06 -25.04 3.79
N THR A 601 33.80 -25.01 4.22
CA THR A 601 33.01 -26.19 4.54
C THR A 601 31.72 -26.10 3.76
N VAL A 602 31.45 -27.14 2.97
CA VAL A 602 30.18 -27.34 2.27
C VAL A 602 29.57 -28.61 2.83
N ASP A 603 28.35 -28.51 3.33
CA ASP A 603 27.54 -29.63 3.78
C ASP A 603 26.23 -29.62 2.99
N ALA A 604 26.02 -30.59 2.11
CA ALA A 604 24.82 -30.62 1.28
C ALA A 604 23.56 -30.96 2.09
N GLY A 605 23.70 -31.66 3.23
CA GLY A 605 22.60 -31.84 4.17
C GLY A 605 21.92 -33.19 4.01
N ALA A 606 20.59 -33.24 3.98
CA ALA A 606 19.80 -34.45 3.91
C ALA A 606 18.96 -34.46 2.63
N GLY A 607 19.11 -35.48 1.81
CA GLY A 607 18.46 -35.61 0.50
C GLY A 607 19.39 -36.27 -0.50
N ASP A 608 18.97 -36.43 -1.75
CA ASP A 608 19.83 -36.96 -2.80
C ASP A 608 20.54 -35.79 -3.50
N ASP A 609 21.64 -35.31 -2.92
CA ASP A 609 22.26 -34.04 -3.30
C ASP A 609 23.19 -34.14 -4.51
N THR A 610 23.42 -32.99 -5.15
CA THR A 610 24.35 -32.83 -6.28
C THR A 610 25.36 -31.71 -6.02
N VAL A 611 26.64 -32.06 -5.91
CA VAL A 611 27.74 -31.09 -5.81
C VAL A 611 28.56 -31.07 -7.10
N ILE A 612 28.65 -29.92 -7.76
CA ILE A 612 29.34 -29.74 -9.05
C ILE A 612 30.68 -29.01 -8.83
N LEU A 613 31.77 -29.65 -9.25
CA LEU A 613 33.11 -29.05 -9.27
C LEU A 613 33.51 -28.64 -10.68
N THR A 614 34.02 -27.41 -10.83
CA THR A 614 34.49 -26.86 -12.12
C THR A 614 36.00 -26.59 -12.18
N LYS A 615 36.71 -26.89 -11.08
CA LYS A 615 38.16 -26.75 -10.92
C LYS A 615 38.74 -28.00 -10.28
N ASP A 616 40.07 -28.13 -10.38
CA ASP A 616 40.81 -29.20 -9.71
C ASP A 616 40.57 -29.14 -8.19
N TYR A 617 40.52 -30.32 -7.57
CA TYR A 617 40.45 -30.48 -6.12
C TYR A 617 41.47 -31.54 -5.70
N ASP A 618 42.49 -31.16 -4.93
CA ASP A 618 43.46 -32.13 -4.40
C ASP A 618 43.99 -31.75 -3.02
N PRO A 619 43.67 -32.51 -1.97
CA PRO A 619 44.10 -32.19 -0.62
C PRO A 619 45.58 -32.47 -0.36
N SER A 620 46.31 -33.11 -1.29
CA SER A 620 47.66 -33.65 -1.06
C SER A 620 48.83 -32.69 -1.29
N PRO A 621 48.79 -31.70 -2.23
CA PRO A 621 49.90 -30.79 -2.49
C PRO A 621 49.73 -29.38 -1.86
N ILE A 622 48.50 -28.89 -1.70
CA ILE A 622 48.17 -27.50 -1.36
C ILE A 622 47.28 -27.54 -0.13
N GLY A 623 47.85 -27.38 1.07
CA GLY A 623 47.14 -27.65 2.32
C GLY A 623 45.80 -26.90 2.45
N ASN A 624 44.77 -27.65 2.86
CA ASN A 624 43.41 -27.24 3.18
C ASN A 624 42.63 -26.60 2.01
N GLN A 625 42.30 -27.33 0.95
CA GLN A 625 41.37 -26.95 -0.12
C GLN A 625 39.89 -27.08 0.30
N GLY A 626 39.57 -26.96 1.59
CA GLY A 626 38.20 -27.04 2.11
C GLY A 626 37.67 -28.47 2.27
N TYR A 627 36.53 -28.59 2.94
CA TYR A 627 35.82 -29.84 3.21
C TYR A 627 34.45 -29.82 2.52
N ILE A 628 34.11 -30.88 1.81
CA ILE A 628 32.86 -31.04 1.08
C ILE A 628 32.21 -32.35 1.53
N ASN A 629 30.98 -32.24 2.01
CA ASN A 629 30.19 -33.34 2.53
C ASN A 629 28.88 -33.46 1.75
N GLY A 630 28.57 -34.64 1.22
CA GLY A 630 27.26 -34.90 0.60
C GLY A 630 26.15 -35.13 1.63
N GLY A 631 26.48 -35.53 2.87
CA GLY A 631 25.50 -35.61 3.94
C GLY A 631 24.72 -36.93 4.01
N GLU A 632 23.42 -36.85 4.31
CA GLU A 632 22.51 -37.99 4.42
C GLU A 632 21.72 -38.21 3.12
N GLY A 633 22.00 -39.27 2.39
CA GLY A 633 21.16 -39.66 1.25
C GLY A 633 21.96 -40.41 0.22
N THR A 634 21.63 -40.24 -1.07
CA THR A 634 22.39 -40.82 -2.18
C THR A 634 23.02 -39.72 -3.03
N ASP A 635 24.17 -39.24 -2.57
CA ASP A 635 24.73 -37.99 -3.09
C ASP A 635 25.61 -38.21 -4.32
N THR A 636 25.62 -37.20 -5.18
CA THR A 636 26.32 -37.23 -6.47
C THR A 636 27.33 -36.10 -6.58
N LEU A 637 28.61 -36.46 -6.68
CA LEU A 637 29.67 -35.53 -7.03
C LEU A 637 29.80 -35.46 -8.56
N VAL A 638 29.60 -34.28 -9.12
CA VAL A 638 29.69 -34.02 -10.56
C VAL A 638 31.00 -33.31 -10.88
N LEU A 639 31.69 -33.80 -11.91
CA LEU A 639 32.91 -33.18 -12.43
C LEU A 639 32.61 -32.50 -13.77
N SER A 640 32.99 -31.23 -13.90
CA SER A 640 32.75 -30.45 -15.12
C SER A 640 34.01 -29.74 -15.61
N GLY A 641 34.27 -29.86 -16.92
CA GLY A 641 35.46 -29.32 -17.59
C GLY A 641 36.69 -30.24 -17.49
N THR A 642 37.86 -29.74 -17.89
CA THR A 642 39.11 -30.50 -17.77
C THR A 642 39.64 -30.41 -16.34
N ILE A 643 39.22 -31.32 -15.47
CA ILE A 643 39.58 -31.28 -14.05
C ILE A 643 40.05 -32.61 -13.49
N THR A 644 40.86 -32.53 -12.43
CA THR A 644 41.31 -33.65 -11.61
C THR A 644 40.82 -33.47 -10.18
N VAL A 645 40.10 -34.46 -9.66
CA VAL A 645 39.59 -34.48 -8.29
C VAL A 645 40.21 -35.66 -7.54
N ASN A 646 40.70 -35.42 -6.33
CA ASN A 646 41.19 -36.43 -5.40
C ASN A 646 40.27 -36.51 -4.18
N MET A 647 39.65 -37.68 -3.99
CA MET A 647 38.64 -37.92 -2.96
C MET A 647 39.22 -38.15 -1.56
N ALA A 648 40.53 -37.96 -1.36
CA ALA A 648 41.14 -38.21 -0.07
C ALA A 648 40.56 -37.32 1.05
N THR A 649 40.30 -37.92 2.21
CA THR A 649 39.81 -37.20 3.40
C THR A 649 40.90 -37.02 4.45
N LYS A 650 40.94 -35.84 5.06
CA LYS A 650 41.76 -35.46 6.22
C LYS A 650 40.87 -34.82 7.28
N THR A 651 41.44 -34.48 8.45
CA THR A 651 40.68 -33.99 9.60
C THR A 651 39.81 -32.76 9.32
N ASP A 652 40.25 -31.85 8.45
CA ASP A 652 39.57 -30.55 8.18
C ASP A 652 39.54 -30.22 6.67
N GLU A 653 39.67 -31.23 5.81
CA GLU A 653 39.80 -31.08 4.36
C GLU A 653 39.46 -32.42 3.70
N GLY A 654 38.77 -32.41 2.57
CA GLY A 654 38.47 -33.61 1.80
C GLY A 654 37.05 -33.65 1.26
N ILE A 655 36.72 -34.76 0.61
CA ILE A 655 35.39 -35.07 0.07
C ILE A 655 34.86 -36.30 0.81
N ALA A 656 33.66 -36.22 1.37
CA ALA A 656 33.04 -37.30 2.14
C ALA A 656 31.55 -37.44 1.83
N ASN A 657 30.98 -38.60 2.16
CA ASN A 657 29.57 -38.96 2.02
C ASN A 657 29.06 -38.74 0.59
N PHE A 658 29.68 -39.42 -0.37
CA PHE A 658 29.16 -39.50 -1.74
C PHE A 658 29.03 -40.97 -2.16
N GLU A 659 27.89 -41.32 -2.74
CA GLU A 659 27.61 -42.63 -3.32
C GLU A 659 27.97 -42.69 -4.80
N LYS A 660 27.94 -41.54 -5.49
CA LYS A 660 28.14 -41.43 -6.93
C LYS A 660 29.13 -40.35 -7.29
N VAL A 661 29.92 -40.62 -8.33
CA VAL A 661 30.71 -39.65 -9.08
C VAL A 661 30.21 -39.70 -10.52
N ASP A 662 29.81 -38.56 -11.06
CA ASP A 662 29.30 -38.47 -12.42
C ASP A 662 30.14 -37.52 -13.29
N MET A 663 30.75 -38.09 -14.32
CA MET A 663 31.54 -37.41 -15.36
C MET A 663 30.79 -37.37 -16.71
N THR A 664 29.54 -37.85 -16.75
CA THR A 664 28.72 -37.91 -17.98
C THR A 664 28.06 -36.57 -18.28
N VAL A 665 27.74 -35.80 -17.24
CA VAL A 665 26.94 -34.58 -17.37
C VAL A 665 27.65 -33.42 -18.09
N ASN A 666 26.85 -32.82 -18.96
CA ASN A 666 26.73 -31.42 -19.35
C ASN A 666 27.59 -30.81 -20.48
N SER A 667 27.02 -30.79 -21.69
CA SER A 667 27.37 -29.91 -22.82
C SER A 667 27.19 -28.40 -22.55
N GLU A 668 26.53 -28.00 -21.45
CA GLU A 668 26.35 -26.58 -21.07
C GLU A 668 27.57 -25.99 -20.34
N LEU A 669 28.41 -26.82 -19.70
CA LEU A 669 29.66 -26.42 -19.03
C LEU A 669 30.91 -27.12 -19.63
N LYS A 670 30.74 -28.19 -20.41
CA LYS A 670 31.79 -28.77 -21.26
C LYS A 670 31.93 -27.95 -22.54
N VAL A 671 32.96 -27.10 -22.61
CA VAL A 671 33.34 -26.38 -23.86
C VAL A 671 33.76 -27.37 -24.96
N ASP A 672 34.19 -28.58 -24.58
CA ASP A 672 34.55 -29.71 -25.42
C ASP A 672 34.43 -31.04 -24.65
N ASN A 673 34.61 -32.19 -25.32
CA ASN A 673 34.59 -33.52 -24.69
C ASN A 673 35.87 -33.80 -23.86
N SER A 674 36.24 -32.87 -22.98
CA SER A 674 37.47 -32.91 -22.21
C SER A 674 37.47 -34.03 -21.16
N SER A 675 38.66 -34.64 -21.00
CA SER A 675 38.92 -35.66 -20.00
C SER A 675 38.76 -35.11 -18.59
N GLN A 676 37.94 -35.78 -17.78
CA GLN A 676 37.93 -35.60 -16.33
C GLN A 676 38.69 -36.75 -15.66
N THR A 677 39.25 -36.52 -14.48
CA THR A 677 39.98 -37.54 -13.73
C THR A 677 39.56 -37.54 -12.27
N ILE A 678 39.16 -38.70 -11.77
CA ILE A 678 38.91 -38.93 -10.34
C ILE A 678 40.01 -39.83 -9.77
N LYS A 679 40.54 -39.46 -8.60
CA LYS A 679 41.56 -40.20 -7.86
C LYS A 679 41.01 -40.62 -6.51
N LEU A 680 41.24 -41.88 -6.14
CA LEU A 680 40.79 -42.45 -4.88
C LEU A 680 41.58 -43.70 -4.54
N THR A 681 41.66 -44.04 -3.26
CA THR A 681 42.25 -45.28 -2.76
C THR A 681 41.19 -46.15 -2.08
N ALA A 682 41.56 -47.39 -1.75
CA ALA A 682 40.68 -48.25 -0.96
C ALA A 682 40.38 -47.68 0.45
N SER A 683 41.26 -46.83 0.99
CA SER A 683 40.99 -46.15 2.27
C SER A 683 39.94 -45.07 2.11
N ASP A 684 39.99 -44.32 1.01
CA ASP A 684 39.05 -43.24 0.74
C ASP A 684 37.65 -43.81 0.57
N VAL A 685 37.48 -44.88 -0.23
CA VAL A 685 36.18 -45.56 -0.41
C VAL A 685 35.61 -46.11 0.90
N LEU A 686 36.46 -46.67 1.78
CA LEU A 686 36.00 -47.17 3.09
C LEU A 686 35.49 -46.06 4.00
N GLY A 687 36.10 -44.87 3.92
CA GLY A 687 35.69 -43.69 4.67
C GLY A 687 34.62 -42.85 3.99
N MET A 688 34.34 -43.11 2.71
CA MET A 688 33.47 -42.27 1.89
C MET A 688 32.01 -42.35 2.35
N ASN A 689 31.49 -43.55 2.58
CA ASN A 689 30.11 -43.75 2.97
C ASN A 689 29.93 -45.04 3.77
N ALA A 690 28.75 -45.20 4.39
CA ALA A 690 28.43 -46.33 5.26
C ALA A 690 28.48 -47.70 4.54
N ASN A 691 28.29 -47.71 3.21
CA ASN A 691 28.30 -48.91 2.38
C ASN A 691 29.69 -49.24 1.82
N SER A 692 30.67 -48.35 2.02
CA SER A 692 32.00 -48.44 1.42
C SER A 692 31.96 -48.75 -0.09
N THR A 693 31.01 -48.14 -0.80
CA THR A 693 30.71 -48.43 -2.20
C THR A 693 30.49 -47.13 -2.97
N ILE A 694 31.15 -46.96 -4.11
CA ILE A 694 31.00 -45.78 -4.99
C ILE A 694 30.66 -46.23 -6.42
N TYR A 695 29.79 -45.49 -7.10
CA TYR A 695 29.53 -45.61 -8.53
C TYR A 695 30.21 -44.48 -9.30
N ILE A 696 30.89 -44.78 -10.40
CA ILE A 696 31.59 -43.79 -11.21
C ILE A 696 31.12 -43.92 -12.66
N SER A 697 30.40 -42.90 -13.14
CA SER A 697 29.89 -42.78 -14.51
C SER A 697 30.80 -41.89 -15.35
N GLY A 698 31.00 -42.18 -16.64
CA GLY A 698 31.83 -41.35 -17.52
C GLY A 698 31.93 -41.87 -18.96
N ASP A 699 32.75 -41.25 -19.78
CA ASP A 699 33.03 -41.67 -21.15
C ASP A 699 34.48 -42.10 -21.39
N ALA A 700 34.81 -42.49 -22.62
CA ALA A 700 36.13 -43.04 -22.98
C ALA A 700 37.30 -42.03 -22.84
N ASN A 701 37.03 -40.76 -22.58
CA ASN A 701 38.03 -39.73 -22.33
C ASN A 701 38.28 -39.54 -20.83
N ASP A 702 37.37 -39.99 -19.98
CA ASP A 702 37.51 -39.87 -18.53
C ASP A 702 38.46 -40.92 -17.97
N LYS A 703 38.94 -40.71 -16.75
CA LYS A 703 39.93 -41.59 -16.08
C LYS A 703 39.59 -41.80 -14.62
N VAL A 704 39.88 -42.99 -14.12
CA VAL A 704 39.72 -43.35 -12.71
C VAL A 704 41.03 -43.93 -12.16
N ASP A 705 41.72 -43.17 -11.32
CA ASP A 705 42.96 -43.62 -10.67
C ASP A 705 42.67 -44.17 -9.26
N LEU A 706 42.56 -45.50 -9.16
CA LEU A 706 42.30 -46.22 -7.90
C LEU A 706 43.55 -46.39 -7.00
N GLY A 707 44.71 -45.89 -7.45
CA GLY A 707 45.94 -45.81 -6.67
C GLY A 707 46.21 -44.43 -6.08
N ALA A 708 45.55 -43.40 -6.61
CA ALA A 708 45.81 -41.98 -6.35
C ALA A 708 47.30 -41.58 -6.49
N ASP A 709 48.05 -42.28 -7.35
CA ASP A 709 49.48 -42.05 -7.58
C ASP A 709 49.77 -41.27 -8.88
N GLY A 710 48.72 -40.92 -9.63
CA GLY A 710 48.78 -40.22 -10.90
C GLY A 710 49.20 -41.09 -12.08
N ALA A 711 49.37 -42.41 -11.87
CA ALA A 711 49.77 -43.34 -12.91
C ALA A 711 48.58 -43.99 -13.64
N GLY A 712 47.33 -43.79 -13.19
CA GLY A 712 46.13 -44.39 -13.79
C GLY A 712 46.10 -45.90 -13.59
N GLY A 713 46.03 -46.34 -12.32
CA GLY A 713 46.19 -47.74 -11.95
C GLY A 713 45.09 -48.26 -11.02
N LEU A 714 44.95 -49.58 -10.95
CA LEU A 714 43.99 -50.25 -10.06
C LEU A 714 44.34 -50.14 -8.56
N GLY A 715 45.52 -49.62 -8.21
CA GLY A 715 46.00 -49.60 -6.83
C GLY A 715 45.92 -50.98 -6.17
N THR A 716 45.09 -51.10 -5.13
CA THR A 716 44.86 -52.36 -4.39
C THR A 716 43.57 -53.09 -4.80
N PHE A 717 42.86 -52.59 -5.81
CA PHE A 717 41.62 -53.16 -6.30
C PHE A 717 41.85 -54.23 -7.35
N THR A 718 40.85 -55.12 -7.49
CA THR A 718 40.82 -56.16 -8.53
C THR A 718 39.46 -56.14 -9.20
N ALA A 719 39.43 -56.18 -10.53
CA ALA A 719 38.19 -56.32 -11.29
C ALA A 719 37.51 -57.66 -10.97
N THR A 720 36.19 -57.62 -10.84
CA THR A 720 35.35 -58.81 -10.64
C THR A 720 34.53 -59.12 -11.89
N ALA A 721 33.89 -60.30 -11.93
CA ALA A 721 32.95 -60.64 -13.00
C ALA A 721 31.54 -60.05 -12.78
N THR A 722 31.33 -59.30 -11.68
CA THR A 722 30.04 -58.72 -11.33
C THR A 722 29.82 -57.44 -12.10
N THR A 723 28.69 -57.35 -12.78
CA THR A 723 28.23 -56.12 -13.44
C THR A 723 26.84 -55.74 -12.96
N THR A 724 26.54 -54.45 -13.03
CA THR A 724 25.20 -53.91 -12.78
C THR A 724 24.85 -52.83 -13.80
N LYS A 725 23.58 -52.45 -13.86
CA LYS A 725 23.09 -51.36 -14.71
C LYS A 725 22.45 -50.29 -13.85
N ALA A 726 22.75 -49.04 -14.18
CA ALA A 726 22.14 -47.87 -13.57
C ALA A 726 22.07 -46.75 -14.61
N THR A 727 21.17 -45.81 -14.41
CA THR A 727 21.06 -44.61 -15.23
C THR A 727 22.03 -43.56 -14.68
N ALA A 728 22.91 -43.02 -15.53
CA ALA A 728 23.77 -41.89 -15.19
C ALA A 728 23.01 -40.56 -15.31
N LEU A 729 23.60 -39.45 -14.85
CA LEU A 729 22.96 -38.14 -14.96
C LEU A 729 22.75 -37.64 -16.40
N ASP A 730 23.44 -38.23 -17.39
CA ASP A 730 23.14 -38.00 -18.82
C ASP A 730 21.78 -38.58 -19.30
N GLY A 731 21.08 -39.29 -18.41
CA GLY A 731 19.77 -39.88 -18.67
C GLY A 731 19.83 -41.21 -19.44
N THR A 732 21.02 -41.76 -19.71
CA THR A 732 21.20 -43.03 -20.41
C THR A 732 21.53 -44.17 -19.44
N GLU A 733 21.26 -45.42 -19.86
CA GLU A 733 21.56 -46.61 -19.04
C GLU A 733 23.00 -47.08 -19.31
N HIS A 734 23.82 -47.12 -18.27
CA HIS A 734 25.20 -47.56 -18.33
C HIS A 734 25.35 -48.96 -17.72
N THR A 735 26.43 -49.65 -18.08
CA THR A 735 26.81 -50.93 -17.46
C THR A 735 28.10 -50.73 -16.69
N TYR A 736 28.08 -51.05 -15.40
CA TYR A 736 29.20 -50.85 -14.49
C TYR A 736 29.84 -52.18 -14.12
N THR A 737 31.17 -52.24 -14.10
CA THR A 737 31.95 -53.38 -13.60
C THR A 737 32.42 -53.11 -12.18
N LEU A 738 32.26 -54.07 -11.28
CA LEU A 738 32.71 -53.97 -9.89
C LEU A 738 34.21 -54.24 -9.76
N TYR A 739 34.89 -53.35 -9.08
CA TYR A 739 36.27 -53.46 -8.60
C TYR A 739 36.28 -53.51 -7.08
N SER A 740 36.87 -54.55 -6.49
CA SER A 740 36.89 -54.75 -5.04
C SER A 740 38.30 -54.81 -4.48
N SER A 741 38.51 -54.26 -3.29
CA SER A 741 39.75 -54.39 -2.53
C SER A 741 39.67 -55.52 -1.50
N ALA A 742 40.82 -56.00 -1.03
CA ALA A 742 40.87 -56.96 0.08
C ALA A 742 40.37 -56.37 1.42
N SER A 743 40.30 -55.05 1.54
CA SER A 743 39.81 -54.35 2.74
C SER A 743 38.29 -54.15 2.75
N GLY A 744 37.59 -54.52 1.68
CA GLY A 744 36.13 -54.43 1.57
C GLY A 744 35.60 -53.20 0.82
N ALA A 745 36.48 -52.35 0.28
CA ALA A 745 36.09 -51.23 -0.58
C ALA A 745 35.59 -51.73 -1.93
N ASN A 746 34.50 -51.14 -2.43
CA ASN A 746 33.89 -51.47 -3.71
C ASN A 746 33.73 -50.22 -4.60
N VAL A 747 34.11 -50.33 -5.87
CA VAL A 747 33.90 -49.27 -6.87
C VAL A 747 33.26 -49.87 -8.11
N TYR A 748 32.11 -49.35 -8.51
CA TYR A 748 31.44 -49.69 -9.76
C TYR A 748 31.84 -48.66 -10.82
N ILE A 749 32.68 -49.07 -11.77
CA ILE A 749 33.17 -48.19 -12.82
C ILE A 749 32.41 -48.50 -14.11
N ASP A 750 31.90 -47.45 -14.72
CA ASP A 750 31.23 -47.50 -16.01
C ASP A 750 32.13 -48.08 -17.11
N ASN A 751 31.61 -49.05 -17.85
CA ASN A 751 32.31 -49.70 -18.95
C ASN A 751 32.64 -48.75 -20.11
N ASN A 752 31.98 -47.59 -20.20
CA ASN A 752 32.30 -46.58 -21.20
C ASN A 752 33.63 -45.88 -20.94
N ILE A 753 34.12 -45.85 -19.69
CA ILE A 753 35.44 -45.31 -19.31
C ILE A 753 36.57 -46.28 -19.71
N ILE A 754 36.29 -47.59 -19.68
CA ILE A 754 37.29 -48.65 -19.80
C ILE A 754 37.71 -48.82 -21.28
N ASP A 755 38.92 -48.34 -21.63
CA ASP A 755 39.60 -48.69 -22.88
C ASP A 755 39.70 -50.23 -23.05
N ASN A 756 39.54 -50.70 -24.29
CA ASN A 756 39.88 -52.02 -24.84
C ASN A 756 41.28 -52.61 -24.46
N GLY A 757 42.07 -51.90 -23.65
CA GLY A 757 43.38 -52.28 -23.09
C GLY A 757 43.46 -52.37 -21.56
N GLY A 758 42.39 -52.12 -20.80
CA GLY A 758 42.38 -52.26 -19.33
C GLY A 758 43.15 -51.18 -18.56
N VAL A 759 43.33 -50.00 -19.17
CA VAL A 759 43.74 -48.79 -18.45
C VAL A 759 42.48 -48.16 -17.86
N ILE A 760 42.56 -47.85 -16.57
CA ILE A 760 41.61 -47.01 -15.84
C ILE A 760 42.28 -45.66 -15.60
#